data_AF-A0A412N4C4-F1
#
_entry.id   AF-A0A412N4C4-F1
#
_cell.length_a   1.000
_cell.length_b   1.000
_cell.length_c   1.000
_cell.angle_alpha   90.00
_cell.angle_beta   90.00
_cell.angle_gamma   90.00
#
_symmetry.space_group_name_H-M   'P 1'
#
loop_
_entity.id
_entity.type
_entity.pdbx_description
1 polymer ?
#
loop_
_entity_poly.entity_id
_entity_poly.type
_entity_poly.pdbx_seq_one_letter_code
_entity_poly.pdbx_strand_id
1 'polypeptide(L)'
;MMVQKSIINKSVIFILLLAALSSCIDEIHTHGIDVSSISVRGMELMNTTHPGEADDNVVRSLRILSFERSTGNLTTNIRYNAWLGDIVHHAVSPGGYDFVFLANEPLHQDIVNTLNGIEKYADLDRIAYPAEYFSSEQIIPMIQELKNVTVLSGRKGIRLSDGTEFSVLELALDRLGVRVDVTVESADNFDETFNGIIFSNVPNSVPLTAGYSGPAIERTVIRAFTKNEDGNYFSDAVPVTEGANWAKKVNRIILPSSGLMEQDDKGKAVNFIIDMGDNYSPSCELKISKEPLDYRLPLNTKLDLTAIIKEPLEVNIKTSEWDYIANDWEIAGNRMLNVSHTEVSITDFNGARISFWSNMPVVRVLETVKVRSSNRQEDTNVVFNALASQSWNVNNDERFLYNPQTGAGYMDILLDWPNEIGEETYEITLMAAEDYDGKNKLLKTVTVHVKQEGKRFDFIANSEKYPWSQPYVGAFYKNNETGERVISGLRYTYWHQWTAKVPDAYKDFIVLSSTPSFDPGIGTALPGDPEKYPVIPNEYRGETGDFVHGKGRIYFRIGLKSRNTDIDKPRYGVVELTYEGNDDSGNFLTYKTKVYVRQGEAPDYLMRSGSSGSSFGRKFSPYNLTAKAYKNNPGSIAEWYGVDISNLGNEVAFVDYPTQAGAHFQWGLAKGHTRLANRAYHPTNKNVSSGWSIPDWPKFYTDSPPLWDPATGFKYKDSLEICPPGYYRPTDGPINKIATNSFGYDQVYQSEWRMSLFNEPMKGDGSPTTVYQPIDPTVKTELYVPKILNEVMYGFYADGFFDRRPIKTEAMIDGLDRANGTVTRYKGVALNSADAAYGGTLIVNSATDASLFFPSAGRRWHDDGSLEFAGETGYYWSSSVAPGWVGKDNEGNTIGTPYANIWTMEFNYVATQAKSVINQFAHSIRCVKR
;
A
#
# COMPACT_ATOMS: atom_id res chain seq x y z
N MET A 1 -13.00 -85.70 11.61
CA MET A 1 -13.28 -86.75 10.60
C MET A 1 -12.29 -86.52 9.46
N MET A 2 -11.27 -87.36 9.21
CA MET A 2 -11.33 -88.70 8.58
C MET A 2 -12.03 -88.67 7.20
N VAL A 3 -11.48 -89.18 6.07
CA VAL A 3 -10.20 -89.89 5.77
C VAL A 3 -10.01 -89.91 4.20
N GLN A 4 -8.91 -90.22 3.48
CA GLN A 4 -7.67 -91.02 3.67
C GLN A 4 -6.47 -90.56 2.78
N LYS A 5 -5.29 -91.15 3.06
CA LYS A 5 -4.01 -91.32 2.31
C LYS A 5 -3.88 -90.95 0.80
N SER A 6 -2.75 -90.30 0.46
CA SER A 6 -1.57 -90.86 -0.25
C SER A 6 -0.41 -89.84 -0.11
N ILE A 7 0.78 -90.12 0.46
CA ILE A 7 1.88 -90.99 0.01
C ILE A 7 2.48 -90.55 -1.35
N ILE A 8 3.83 -90.36 -1.37
CA ILE A 8 4.74 -89.85 -2.43
C ILE A 8 4.97 -88.31 -2.43
N ASN A 9 6.14 -87.88 -2.92
CA ASN A 9 6.60 -86.50 -3.21
C ASN A 9 6.94 -85.50 -2.07
N LYS A 10 7.66 -85.93 -1.02
CA LYS A 10 8.55 -84.97 -0.30
C LYS A 10 9.87 -84.67 -1.03
N SER A 11 10.39 -85.63 -1.80
CA SER A 11 11.69 -85.48 -2.48
C SER A 11 11.67 -84.49 -3.66
N VAL A 12 10.55 -84.40 -4.38
CA VAL A 12 10.41 -83.49 -5.55
C VAL A 12 10.38 -82.02 -5.13
N ILE A 13 9.76 -81.70 -3.99
CA ILE A 13 9.71 -80.34 -3.44
C ILE A 13 11.12 -79.87 -3.03
N PHE A 14 11.93 -80.75 -2.44
CA PHE A 14 13.34 -80.43 -2.12
C PHE A 14 14.21 -80.23 -3.36
N ILE A 15 14.00 -81.01 -4.44
CA ILE A 15 14.74 -80.84 -5.70
C ILE A 15 14.38 -79.52 -6.37
N LEU A 16 13.11 -79.09 -6.34
CA LEU A 16 12.70 -77.76 -6.80
C LEU A 16 13.27 -76.63 -5.94
N LEU A 17 13.43 -76.83 -4.63
CA LEU A 17 14.06 -75.84 -3.74
C LEU A 17 15.57 -75.69 -3.98
N LEU A 18 16.29 -76.77 -4.29
CA LEU A 18 17.71 -76.68 -4.68
C LEU A 18 17.90 -76.08 -6.08
N ALA A 19 17.00 -76.36 -7.04
CA ALA A 19 17.09 -75.79 -8.38
C ALA A 19 16.99 -74.25 -8.39
N ALA A 20 16.22 -73.68 -7.45
CA ALA A 20 16.06 -72.23 -7.29
C ALA A 20 17.24 -71.51 -6.60
N LEU A 21 18.27 -72.25 -6.14
CA LEU A 21 19.46 -71.70 -5.46
C LEU A 21 20.77 -71.96 -6.23
N SER A 22 20.68 -72.34 -7.51
CA SER A 22 21.83 -72.79 -8.31
C SER A 22 21.89 -72.20 -9.73
N SER A 23 21.25 -71.05 -9.96
CA SER A 23 21.38 -70.28 -11.20
C SER A 23 22.12 -68.96 -10.92
N CYS A 24 23.14 -68.65 -11.73
CA CYS A 24 23.94 -67.41 -11.68
C CYS A 24 24.86 -67.24 -10.45
N ILE A 25 25.62 -68.29 -10.10
CA ILE A 25 27.07 -68.06 -9.95
C ILE A 25 27.65 -68.21 -11.35
N ASP A 26 27.85 -67.09 -12.04
CA ASP A 26 28.63 -67.05 -13.27
C ASP A 26 30.06 -66.67 -12.88
N GLU A 27 30.88 -67.68 -12.52
CA GLU A 27 32.32 -67.49 -12.33
C GLU A 27 32.97 -67.21 -13.70
N ILE A 28 32.89 -65.96 -14.14
CA ILE A 28 33.63 -65.46 -15.29
C ILE A 28 35.12 -65.53 -14.95
N HIS A 29 35.74 -66.65 -15.36
CA HIS A 29 37.18 -66.87 -15.34
C HIS A 29 37.85 -66.02 -16.44
N THR A 30 37.80 -64.70 -16.32
CA THR A 30 38.56 -63.78 -17.17
C THR A 30 40.03 -63.85 -16.81
N HIS A 31 40.82 -64.50 -17.66
CA HIS A 31 42.27 -64.42 -17.62
C HIS A 31 42.74 -62.95 -17.67
N GLY A 32 43.49 -62.52 -16.65
CA GLY A 32 44.41 -61.39 -16.77
C GLY A 32 43.87 -59.99 -16.48
N ILE A 33 42.73 -59.83 -15.78
CA ILE A 33 42.36 -58.51 -15.22
C ILE A 33 42.85 -58.42 -13.77
N ASP A 34 43.69 -57.43 -13.51
CA ASP A 34 44.29 -57.17 -12.20
C ASP A 34 43.28 -56.38 -11.34
N VAL A 35 42.39 -57.10 -10.65
CA VAL A 35 41.29 -56.51 -9.87
C VAL A 35 41.84 -55.64 -8.73
N SER A 36 41.80 -54.33 -8.92
CA SER A 36 42.03 -53.35 -7.85
C SER A 36 40.86 -53.36 -6.86
N SER A 37 41.16 -53.30 -5.56
CA SER A 37 40.14 -53.22 -4.52
C SER A 37 39.90 -51.78 -4.10
N ILE A 38 38.88 -51.13 -4.66
CA ILE A 38 38.19 -50.04 -3.95
C ILE A 38 37.50 -50.64 -2.70
N SER A 39 37.25 -49.79 -1.70
CA SER A 39 36.74 -50.19 -0.39
C SER A 39 36.15 -48.96 0.31
N VAL A 40 34.83 -48.79 0.27
CA VAL A 40 34.14 -47.57 0.73
C VAL A 40 33.97 -47.53 2.26
N ARG A 41 35.11 -47.37 2.94
CA ARG A 41 35.13 -47.12 4.39
C ARG A 41 35.05 -45.63 4.69
N GLY A 42 34.52 -45.31 5.87
CA GLY A 42 34.64 -43.98 6.48
C GLY A 42 34.08 -42.81 5.66
N MET A 43 32.75 -42.63 5.63
CA MET A 43 32.21 -41.26 5.57
C MET A 43 32.29 -40.64 6.97
N GLU A 44 33.48 -40.63 7.58
CA GLU A 44 33.69 -39.88 8.81
C GLU A 44 33.78 -38.39 8.47
N LEU A 45 33.09 -37.56 9.25
CA LEU A 45 33.06 -36.11 9.07
C LEU A 45 34.49 -35.57 9.17
N MET A 46 34.97 -34.86 8.14
CA MET A 46 36.23 -34.11 8.23
C MET A 46 36.07 -32.90 9.17
N ASN A 47 36.11 -33.19 10.47
CA ASN A 47 36.30 -32.21 11.55
C ASN A 47 35.25 -31.07 11.64
N THR A 48 34.01 -31.35 11.25
CA THR A 48 32.89 -30.40 11.19
C THR A 48 32.46 -29.86 12.57
N THR A 49 32.10 -28.57 12.64
CA THR A 49 31.51 -27.96 13.85
C THR A 49 30.08 -28.41 14.16
N HIS A 50 29.30 -28.84 13.16
CA HIS A 50 27.93 -29.35 13.32
C HIS A 50 27.70 -30.63 12.47
N PRO A 51 27.48 -31.82 13.08
CA PRO A 51 27.53 -33.11 12.38
C PRO A 51 26.26 -33.49 11.58
N GLY A 52 25.25 -32.62 11.51
CA GLY A 52 23.91 -32.97 11.01
C GLY A 52 23.18 -33.98 11.92
N GLU A 53 22.18 -34.66 11.38
CA GLU A 53 21.51 -35.80 12.03
C GLU A 53 21.82 -37.14 11.33
N ALA A 54 21.54 -38.25 12.00
CA ALA A 54 21.81 -39.59 11.47
C ALA A 54 21.13 -39.84 10.11
N ASP A 55 19.90 -39.34 9.95
CA ASP A 55 19.11 -39.50 8.71
C ASP A 55 19.69 -38.71 7.53
N ASP A 56 20.45 -37.64 7.79
CA ASP A 56 21.16 -36.86 6.76
C ASP A 56 22.42 -37.58 6.23
N ASN A 57 22.84 -38.68 6.88
CA ASN A 57 24.06 -39.44 6.59
C ASN A 57 23.75 -40.86 6.05
N VAL A 58 22.48 -41.19 5.79
CA VAL A 58 22.07 -42.52 5.33
C VAL A 58 22.53 -42.78 3.88
N VAL A 59 23.17 -43.93 3.67
CA VAL A 59 23.45 -44.49 2.33
C VAL A 59 22.75 -45.85 2.21
N ARG A 60 22.14 -46.11 1.04
CA ARG A 60 21.49 -47.39 0.68
C ARG A 60 21.94 -47.97 -0.65
N SER A 61 22.56 -47.17 -1.50
CA SER A 61 23.14 -47.61 -2.76
C SER A 61 24.23 -46.66 -3.21
N LEU A 62 25.22 -47.20 -3.93
CA LEU A 62 26.33 -46.46 -4.52
C LEU A 62 26.51 -46.93 -5.96
N ARG A 63 26.44 -46.03 -6.94
CA ARG A 63 26.91 -46.27 -8.31
C ARG A 63 28.33 -45.76 -8.45
N ILE A 64 29.16 -46.57 -9.10
CA ILE A 64 30.54 -46.23 -9.45
C ILE A 64 30.66 -46.23 -10.98
N LEU A 65 31.11 -45.11 -11.52
CA LEU A 65 31.39 -44.86 -12.94
C LEU A 65 32.89 -44.62 -13.09
N SER A 66 33.55 -45.30 -14.04
CA SER A 66 34.97 -45.07 -14.34
C SER A 66 35.17 -44.70 -15.82
N PHE A 67 35.74 -43.54 -16.08
CA PHE A 67 36.04 -43.03 -17.43
C PHE A 67 37.53 -43.13 -17.71
N GLU A 68 37.93 -43.74 -18.83
CA GLU A 68 39.34 -43.85 -19.20
C GLU A 68 39.87 -42.52 -19.70
N ARG A 69 40.86 -41.94 -19.00
CA ARG A 69 41.39 -40.60 -19.28
C ARG A 69 42.02 -40.45 -20.68
N SER A 70 42.47 -41.55 -21.29
CA SER A 70 43.05 -41.58 -22.65
C SER A 70 42.01 -41.33 -23.75
N THR A 71 40.74 -41.66 -23.50
CA THR A 71 39.68 -41.70 -24.52
C THR A 71 38.43 -40.91 -24.13
N GLY A 72 38.21 -40.63 -22.84
CA GLY A 72 36.99 -40.03 -22.30
C GLY A 72 35.80 -41.01 -22.18
N ASN A 73 35.99 -42.26 -22.60
CA ASN A 73 34.93 -43.28 -22.65
C ASN A 73 34.73 -43.94 -21.28
N LEU A 74 33.50 -44.34 -21.01
CA LEU A 74 33.14 -45.19 -19.88
C LEU A 74 33.80 -46.57 -20.03
N THR A 75 34.31 -47.10 -18.92
CA THR A 75 34.87 -48.45 -18.81
C THR A 75 34.12 -49.34 -17.84
N THR A 76 33.51 -48.77 -16.79
CA THR A 76 32.59 -49.47 -15.89
C THR A 76 31.47 -48.54 -15.45
N ASN A 77 30.29 -49.09 -15.20
CA ASN A 77 29.12 -48.42 -14.62
C ASN A 77 28.36 -49.46 -13.80
N ILE A 78 28.57 -49.47 -12.48
CA ILE A 78 28.05 -50.52 -11.60
C ILE A 78 27.35 -49.90 -10.40
N ARG A 79 26.07 -50.27 -10.21
CA ARG A 79 25.23 -49.89 -9.07
C ARG A 79 25.26 -50.98 -8.00
N TYR A 80 25.79 -50.65 -6.83
CA TYR A 80 25.85 -51.51 -5.65
C TYR A 80 24.73 -51.16 -4.67
N ASN A 81 24.21 -52.16 -3.96
CA ASN A 81 23.56 -51.94 -2.68
C ASN A 81 24.65 -51.81 -1.62
N ALA A 82 24.68 -50.70 -0.90
CA ALA A 82 25.77 -50.34 0.00
C ALA A 82 25.23 -49.49 1.15
N TRP A 83 25.76 -49.69 2.34
CA TRP A 83 25.43 -48.95 3.55
C TRP A 83 26.64 -48.13 4.03
N LEU A 84 26.40 -47.19 4.96
CA LEU A 84 27.45 -46.37 5.56
C LEU A 84 28.52 -47.25 6.23
N GLY A 85 29.73 -47.27 5.66
CA GLY A 85 30.90 -48.02 6.16
C GLY A 85 31.23 -49.32 5.41
N ASP A 86 30.48 -49.69 4.37
CA ASP A 86 30.65 -50.94 3.62
C ASP A 86 31.82 -50.95 2.64
N ILE A 87 32.62 -52.02 2.69
CA ILE A 87 33.73 -52.26 1.77
C ILE A 87 33.21 -52.74 0.39
N VAL A 88 32.85 -51.77 -0.46
CA VAL A 88 32.44 -52.02 -1.85
C VAL A 88 33.65 -52.29 -2.75
N HIS A 89 33.81 -53.54 -3.19
CA HIS A 89 34.84 -53.93 -4.14
C HIS A 89 34.41 -53.69 -5.60
N HIS A 90 35.20 -52.89 -6.32
CA HIS A 90 34.90 -52.45 -7.68
C HIS A 90 35.99 -52.89 -8.66
N ALA A 91 35.62 -53.70 -9.66
CA ALA A 91 36.57 -54.30 -10.58
C ALA A 91 36.86 -53.40 -11.78
N VAL A 92 38.05 -52.78 -11.77
CA VAL A 92 38.58 -51.96 -12.87
C VAL A 92 40.07 -52.28 -13.10
N SER A 93 40.49 -52.25 -14.37
CA SER A 93 41.85 -52.55 -14.81
C SER A 93 42.88 -51.49 -14.34
N PRO A 94 44.18 -51.82 -14.23
CA PRO A 94 45.24 -50.83 -14.03
C PRO A 94 45.31 -49.84 -15.20
N GLY A 95 45.35 -48.55 -14.90
CA GLY A 95 45.23 -47.49 -15.90
C GLY A 95 45.00 -46.10 -15.28
N GLY A 96 44.77 -45.10 -16.12
CA GLY A 96 44.47 -43.73 -15.68
C GLY A 96 43.00 -43.37 -15.93
N TYR A 97 42.28 -42.97 -14.88
CA TYR A 97 40.84 -42.80 -14.90
C TYR A 97 40.38 -41.52 -14.21
N ASP A 98 39.19 -41.06 -14.59
CA ASP A 98 38.36 -40.16 -13.81
C ASP A 98 37.16 -40.98 -13.29
N PHE A 99 36.85 -40.88 -11.99
CA PHE A 99 35.75 -41.59 -11.34
C PHE A 99 34.62 -40.65 -10.95
N VAL A 100 33.39 -41.12 -11.06
CA VAL A 100 32.20 -40.47 -10.48
C VAL A 100 31.44 -41.47 -9.61
N PHE A 101 31.19 -41.07 -8.37
CA PHE A 101 30.48 -41.84 -7.36
C PHE A 101 29.12 -41.17 -7.13
N LEU A 102 28.03 -41.93 -7.20
CA LEU A 102 26.67 -41.44 -6.97
C LEU A 102 26.01 -42.28 -5.89
N ALA A 103 25.77 -41.70 -4.71
CA ALA A 103 25.04 -42.36 -3.63
C ALA A 103 23.56 -41.96 -3.64
N ASN A 104 22.70 -42.91 -3.25
CA ASN A 104 21.25 -42.73 -3.13
C ASN A 104 20.59 -42.16 -4.40
N GLU A 105 20.98 -42.66 -5.58
CA GLU A 105 20.35 -42.27 -6.84
C GLU A 105 18.81 -42.48 -6.81
N PRO A 106 18.01 -41.53 -7.34
CA PRO A 106 16.56 -41.67 -7.44
C PRO A 106 16.14 -42.94 -8.19
N LEU A 107 15.19 -43.68 -7.61
CA LEU A 107 14.65 -44.92 -8.18
C LEU A 107 13.62 -44.69 -9.32
N HIS A 108 13.50 -43.48 -9.85
CA HIS A 108 12.63 -43.19 -10.99
C HIS A 108 13.16 -43.92 -12.24
N GLN A 109 12.30 -44.64 -12.95
CA GLN A 109 12.73 -45.54 -14.02
C GLN A 109 13.52 -44.81 -15.12
N ASP A 110 13.14 -43.59 -15.49
CA ASP A 110 13.84 -42.80 -16.51
C ASP A 110 15.22 -42.33 -16.06
N ILE A 111 15.40 -42.00 -14.77
CA ILE A 111 16.69 -41.61 -14.19
C ILE A 111 17.61 -42.83 -14.17
N VAL A 112 17.10 -43.98 -13.71
CA VAL A 112 17.83 -45.26 -13.75
C VAL A 112 18.20 -45.66 -15.18
N ASN A 113 17.29 -45.51 -16.15
CA ASN A 113 17.56 -45.76 -17.57
C ASN A 113 18.67 -44.84 -18.11
N THR A 114 18.63 -43.55 -17.79
CA THR A 114 19.63 -42.57 -18.24
C THR A 114 20.99 -42.84 -17.61
N LEU A 115 21.05 -43.11 -16.30
CA LEU A 115 22.28 -43.47 -15.59
C LEU A 115 22.88 -44.81 -16.08
N ASN A 116 22.05 -45.75 -16.52
CA ASN A 116 22.51 -47.00 -17.14
C ASN A 116 23.00 -46.80 -18.59
N GLY A 117 22.57 -45.73 -19.27
CA GLY A 117 22.88 -45.42 -20.66
C GLY A 117 24.05 -44.44 -20.89
N ILE A 118 24.86 -44.18 -19.86
CA ILE A 118 26.07 -43.35 -19.96
C ILE A 118 27.14 -44.08 -20.79
N GLU A 119 27.75 -43.41 -21.78
CA GLU A 119 28.88 -43.92 -22.58
C GLU A 119 30.17 -43.12 -22.35
N LYS A 120 30.08 -41.89 -21.86
CA LYS A 120 31.20 -40.94 -21.65
C LYS A 120 30.83 -39.93 -20.56
N TYR A 121 31.82 -39.21 -20.02
CA TYR A 121 31.59 -38.23 -18.95
C TYR A 121 30.51 -37.20 -19.32
N ALA A 122 30.54 -36.67 -20.54
CA ALA A 122 29.64 -35.62 -21.02
C ALA A 122 28.14 -36.02 -21.12
N ASP A 123 27.80 -37.28 -20.85
CA ASP A 123 26.39 -37.69 -20.72
C ASP A 123 25.83 -37.34 -19.32
N LEU A 124 26.68 -37.28 -18.29
CA LEU A 124 26.32 -36.80 -16.94
C LEU A 124 25.87 -35.33 -16.96
N ASP A 125 26.49 -34.52 -17.82
CA ASP A 125 26.13 -33.11 -18.04
C ASP A 125 24.70 -32.93 -18.56
N ARG A 126 23.96 -34.00 -18.87
CA ARG A 126 22.55 -33.94 -19.29
C ARG A 126 21.57 -34.45 -18.22
N ILE A 127 22.06 -34.79 -17.03
CA ILE A 127 21.27 -35.39 -15.94
C ILE A 127 21.06 -34.37 -14.82
N ALA A 128 19.80 -34.23 -14.41
CA ALA A 128 19.40 -33.54 -13.19
C ALA A 128 18.38 -34.40 -12.42
N TYR A 129 18.44 -34.38 -11.09
CA TYR A 129 17.52 -35.10 -10.22
C TYR A 129 16.34 -34.18 -9.83
N PRO A 130 15.07 -34.59 -10.03
CA PRO A 130 13.90 -33.77 -9.68
C PRO A 130 13.81 -33.38 -8.21
N ALA A 131 13.21 -32.22 -7.93
CA ALA A 131 13.08 -31.64 -6.60
C ALA A 131 12.34 -32.51 -5.57
N GLU A 132 11.54 -33.49 -6.00
CA GLU A 132 10.82 -34.42 -5.11
C GLU A 132 11.76 -35.32 -4.29
N TYR A 133 12.92 -35.68 -4.84
CA TYR A 133 13.98 -36.44 -4.15
C TYR A 133 14.77 -35.57 -3.15
N PHE A 134 14.46 -34.28 -3.06
CA PHE A 134 15.01 -33.33 -2.10
C PHE A 134 13.87 -32.83 -1.20
N SER A 135 13.52 -33.68 -0.24
CA SER A 135 12.55 -33.43 0.83
C SER A 135 12.93 -34.24 2.07
N SER A 136 12.44 -33.84 3.24
CA SER A 136 12.91 -34.35 4.53
C SER A 136 12.60 -35.84 4.77
N GLU A 137 11.58 -36.37 4.11
CA GLU A 137 11.21 -37.81 4.12
C GLU A 137 12.06 -38.67 3.16
N GLN A 138 12.96 -38.07 2.37
CA GLN A 138 13.78 -38.77 1.38
C GLN A 138 15.23 -38.93 1.83
N ILE A 139 15.85 -40.02 1.39
CA ILE A 139 17.29 -40.27 1.59
C ILE A 139 18.06 -39.41 0.57
N ILE A 140 18.88 -38.48 1.07
CA ILE A 140 19.49 -37.42 0.26
C ILE A 140 20.45 -38.01 -0.80
N PRO A 141 20.27 -37.69 -2.10
CA PRO A 141 21.24 -38.02 -3.15
C PRO A 141 22.59 -37.31 -2.95
N MET A 142 23.69 -38.00 -3.24
CA MET A 142 25.06 -37.49 -3.04
C MET A 142 25.97 -37.83 -4.22
N ILE A 143 27.01 -37.02 -4.45
CA ILE A 143 27.99 -37.19 -5.52
C ILE A 143 29.44 -37.02 -5.00
N GLN A 144 30.40 -37.69 -5.64
CA GLN A 144 31.82 -37.29 -5.57
C GLN A 144 32.45 -37.50 -6.95
N GLU A 145 33.24 -36.52 -7.41
CA GLU A 145 34.11 -36.64 -8.59
C GLU A 145 35.56 -36.81 -8.13
N LEU A 146 36.29 -37.80 -8.66
CA LEU A 146 37.74 -37.93 -8.45
C LEU A 146 38.46 -38.03 -9.79
N LYS A 147 39.17 -36.96 -10.16
CA LYS A 147 39.85 -36.82 -11.45
C LYS A 147 41.35 -37.09 -11.35
N ASN A 148 41.96 -37.55 -12.45
CA ASN A 148 43.37 -37.91 -12.56
C ASN A 148 43.81 -38.99 -11.54
N VAL A 149 42.98 -40.04 -11.39
CA VAL A 149 43.29 -41.22 -10.57
C VAL A 149 44.09 -42.24 -11.38
N THR A 150 45.06 -42.91 -10.75
CA THR A 150 45.81 -44.02 -11.35
C THR A 150 45.55 -45.31 -10.58
N VAL A 151 44.95 -46.31 -11.24
CA VAL A 151 44.71 -47.65 -10.69
C VAL A 151 46.00 -48.47 -10.79
N LEU A 152 46.43 -49.05 -9.67
CA LEU A 152 47.73 -49.72 -9.54
C LEU A 152 47.62 -51.24 -9.74
N SER A 153 48.58 -51.81 -10.48
CA SER A 153 48.70 -53.26 -10.67
C SER A 153 49.15 -54.00 -9.42
N GLY A 154 48.91 -55.32 -9.38
CA GLY A 154 49.19 -56.20 -8.26
C GLY A 154 48.30 -55.94 -7.04
N ARG A 155 47.05 -55.51 -7.26
CA ARG A 155 46.06 -55.15 -6.22
C ARG A 155 46.51 -54.09 -5.20
N LYS A 156 47.36 -53.15 -5.61
CA LYS A 156 47.91 -52.11 -4.71
C LYS A 156 46.94 -50.95 -4.42
N GLY A 157 45.72 -50.99 -4.95
CA GLY A 157 44.73 -49.92 -4.82
C GLY A 157 44.92 -48.85 -5.88
N ILE A 158 44.88 -47.58 -5.48
CA ILE A 158 44.95 -46.41 -6.37
C ILE A 158 45.99 -45.39 -5.91
N ARG A 159 46.40 -44.51 -6.83
CA ARG A 159 47.15 -43.28 -6.55
C ARG A 159 46.34 -42.08 -7.01
N LEU A 160 46.20 -41.05 -6.17
CA LEU A 160 45.56 -39.79 -6.51
C LEU A 160 46.52 -38.83 -7.24
N SER A 161 45.99 -37.69 -7.66
CA SER A 161 46.65 -36.69 -8.52
C SER A 161 47.79 -35.93 -7.83
N ASP A 162 47.79 -35.88 -6.49
CA ASP A 162 48.84 -35.37 -5.62
C ASP A 162 50.03 -36.34 -5.45
N GLY A 163 49.84 -37.61 -5.84
CA GLY A 163 50.80 -38.70 -5.68
C GLY A 163 50.53 -39.63 -4.49
N THR A 164 49.50 -39.37 -3.67
CA THR A 164 49.18 -40.19 -2.49
C THR A 164 48.59 -41.55 -2.89
N GLU A 165 49.08 -42.64 -2.29
CA GLU A 165 48.63 -44.01 -2.56
C GLU A 165 47.68 -44.54 -1.48
N PHE A 166 46.58 -45.14 -1.92
CA PHE A 166 45.52 -45.69 -1.09
C PHE A 166 45.24 -47.14 -1.47
N SER A 167 45.47 -48.08 -0.54
CA SER A 167 45.00 -49.47 -0.68
C SER A 167 43.49 -49.61 -0.52
N VAL A 168 42.86 -48.59 0.07
CA VAL A 168 41.44 -48.44 0.41
C VAL A 168 41.12 -46.96 0.18
N LEU A 169 40.22 -46.65 -0.76
CA LEU A 169 39.75 -45.27 -1.00
C LEU A 169 38.52 -44.99 -0.15
N GLU A 170 38.66 -44.06 0.78
CA GLU A 170 37.56 -43.50 1.57
C GLU A 170 36.87 -42.38 0.76
N LEU A 171 35.54 -42.29 0.82
CA LEU A 171 34.74 -41.38 -0.01
C LEU A 171 34.17 -40.22 0.81
N ALA A 172 34.33 -39.01 0.28
CA ALA A 172 33.73 -37.78 0.78
C ALA A 172 32.63 -37.36 -0.20
N LEU A 173 31.42 -37.86 0.04
CA LEU A 173 30.26 -37.66 -0.82
C LEU A 173 29.53 -36.35 -0.47
N ASP A 174 29.46 -35.43 -1.42
CA ASP A 174 28.73 -34.18 -1.30
C ASP A 174 27.24 -34.38 -1.54
N ARG A 175 26.40 -33.91 -0.61
CA ARG A 175 24.94 -33.93 -0.78
C ARG A 175 24.50 -32.95 -1.87
N LEU A 176 23.67 -33.43 -2.78
CA LEU A 176 23.01 -32.59 -3.80
C LEU A 176 21.83 -31.77 -3.23
N GLY A 177 21.44 -32.03 -1.98
CA GLY A 177 20.47 -31.24 -1.21
C GLY A 177 21.11 -30.30 -0.20
N VAL A 178 20.31 -29.38 0.31
CA VAL A 178 20.67 -28.38 1.33
C VAL A 178 19.76 -28.56 2.53
N ARG A 179 20.34 -28.62 3.73
CA ARG A 179 19.57 -28.66 4.98
C ARG A 179 19.31 -27.23 5.46
N VAL A 180 18.09 -26.96 5.89
CA VAL A 180 17.69 -25.72 6.53
C VAL A 180 17.05 -26.05 7.88
N ASP A 181 17.53 -25.41 8.94
CA ASP A 181 16.87 -25.35 10.24
C ASP A 181 16.42 -23.90 10.46
N VAL A 182 15.17 -23.68 10.86
CA VAL A 182 14.60 -22.34 11.04
C VAL A 182 14.24 -22.13 12.50
N THR A 183 14.66 -21.01 13.08
CA THR A 183 14.09 -20.49 14.33
C THR A 183 13.38 -19.18 14.01
N VAL A 184 12.10 -19.09 14.34
CA VAL A 184 11.27 -17.89 14.20
C VAL A 184 11.05 -17.33 15.60
N GLU A 185 11.36 -16.05 15.82
CA GLU A 185 11.33 -15.37 17.12
C GLU A 185 10.53 -14.08 17.05
N SER A 186 9.92 -13.64 18.16
CA SER A 186 9.26 -12.34 18.26
C SER A 186 9.15 -11.82 19.69
N ALA A 187 8.91 -10.51 19.84
CA ALA A 187 8.51 -9.90 21.11
C ALA A 187 7.07 -10.31 21.51
N ASP A 188 6.19 -10.45 20.52
CA ASP A 188 4.76 -10.76 20.70
C ASP A 188 4.45 -12.25 20.54
N ASN A 189 3.33 -12.72 21.11
CA ASN A 189 2.90 -14.10 20.96
C ASN A 189 2.04 -14.29 19.70
N PHE A 190 2.53 -15.12 18.77
CA PHE A 190 1.85 -15.47 17.52
C PHE A 190 1.31 -16.91 17.47
N ASP A 191 1.13 -17.61 18.60
CA ASP A 191 0.67 -19.01 18.66
C ASP A 191 -0.65 -19.28 17.91
N GLU A 192 -1.60 -18.35 17.98
CA GLU A 192 -2.89 -18.44 17.26
C GLU A 192 -2.76 -18.13 15.76
N THR A 193 -1.77 -17.32 15.37
CA THR A 193 -1.67 -16.70 14.04
C THR A 193 -0.67 -17.40 13.11
N PHE A 194 0.50 -17.80 13.64
CA PHE A 194 1.57 -18.47 12.90
C PHE A 194 1.10 -19.87 12.48
N ASN A 195 0.82 -20.07 11.20
CA ASN A 195 0.38 -21.35 10.63
C ASN A 195 1.55 -22.22 10.15
N GLY A 196 2.69 -21.63 9.79
CA GLY A 196 3.85 -22.38 9.32
C GLY A 196 4.92 -21.53 8.62
N ILE A 197 5.66 -22.17 7.70
CA ILE A 197 6.66 -21.52 6.84
C ILE A 197 6.55 -22.05 5.41
N ILE A 198 6.92 -21.23 4.42
CA ILE A 198 6.88 -21.61 3.01
C ILE A 198 8.16 -21.14 2.31
N PHE A 199 8.79 -22.05 1.57
CA PHE A 199 9.83 -21.71 0.59
C PHE A 199 9.23 -21.73 -0.81
N SER A 200 9.44 -20.67 -1.59
CA SER A 200 8.99 -20.56 -2.99
C SER A 200 10.13 -20.07 -3.90
N ASN A 201 9.94 -20.12 -5.22
CA ASN A 201 11.01 -19.97 -6.20
C ASN A 201 12.15 -21.00 -5.99
N VAL A 202 11.78 -22.22 -5.58
CA VAL A 202 12.69 -23.37 -5.38
C VAL A 202 12.95 -24.04 -6.75
N PRO A 203 14.18 -24.48 -7.07
CA PRO A 203 14.47 -25.10 -8.37
C PRO A 203 13.74 -26.45 -8.52
N ASN A 204 13.31 -26.76 -9.74
CA ASN A 204 12.54 -27.97 -10.05
C ASN A 204 13.39 -29.25 -10.12
N SER A 205 14.71 -29.11 -10.21
CA SER A 205 15.68 -30.20 -10.27
C SER A 205 17.10 -29.71 -9.94
N VAL A 206 17.98 -30.62 -9.54
CA VAL A 206 19.40 -30.36 -9.23
C VAL A 206 20.28 -31.05 -10.27
N PRO A 207 21.09 -30.32 -11.07
CA PRO A 207 22.08 -30.91 -11.96
C PRO A 207 23.07 -31.82 -11.25
N LEU A 208 23.58 -32.85 -11.92
CA LEU A 208 24.68 -33.66 -11.36
C LEU A 208 26.05 -32.98 -11.43
N THR A 209 26.31 -32.19 -12.48
CA THR A 209 27.63 -31.61 -12.75
C THR A 209 27.55 -30.10 -12.98
N ALA A 210 28.69 -29.41 -12.82
CA ALA A 210 28.83 -28.00 -13.18
C ALA A 210 28.81 -27.73 -14.71
N GLY A 211 28.90 -28.79 -15.54
CA GLY A 211 28.90 -28.70 -17.01
C GLY A 211 27.50 -28.74 -17.65
N TYR A 212 26.44 -28.61 -16.84
CA TYR A 212 25.09 -28.99 -17.23
C TYR A 212 24.55 -28.31 -18.50
N SER A 213 24.06 -29.15 -19.41
CA SER A 213 23.60 -28.84 -20.77
C SER A 213 22.24 -29.48 -21.10
N GLY A 214 21.49 -29.90 -20.07
CA GLY A 214 20.12 -30.39 -20.19
C GLY A 214 19.08 -29.26 -20.35
N PRO A 215 17.78 -29.58 -20.19
CA PRO A 215 16.70 -28.58 -20.17
C PRO A 215 16.91 -27.54 -19.06
N ALA A 216 16.39 -26.33 -19.27
CA ALA A 216 16.50 -25.25 -18.30
C ALA A 216 15.88 -25.62 -16.94
N ILE A 217 16.61 -25.36 -15.85
CA ILE A 217 16.14 -25.58 -14.48
C ILE A 217 15.14 -24.47 -14.13
N GLU A 218 13.85 -24.79 -14.14
CA GLU A 218 12.80 -23.85 -13.73
C GLU A 218 12.74 -23.71 -12.21
N ARG A 219 12.11 -22.63 -11.73
CA ARG A 219 11.96 -22.34 -10.29
C ARG A 219 10.50 -22.39 -9.82
N THR A 220 9.78 -23.37 -10.36
CA THR A 220 8.33 -23.56 -10.20
C THR A 220 7.93 -24.28 -8.90
N VAL A 221 8.89 -24.69 -8.06
CA VAL A 221 8.60 -25.47 -6.85
C VAL A 221 8.29 -24.58 -5.65
N ILE A 222 7.32 -25.02 -4.86
CA ILE A 222 6.97 -24.51 -3.53
C ILE A 222 7.13 -25.67 -2.52
N ARG A 223 7.59 -25.35 -1.31
CA ARG A 223 7.72 -26.24 -0.15
C ARG A 223 7.09 -25.52 1.05
N ALA A 224 5.84 -25.82 1.35
CA ALA A 224 5.18 -25.37 2.57
C ALA A 224 5.41 -26.42 3.68
N PHE A 225 5.49 -25.95 4.92
CA PHE A 225 5.42 -26.76 6.14
C PHE A 225 4.44 -26.06 7.09
N THR A 226 3.39 -26.74 7.54
CA THR A 226 2.33 -26.17 8.38
C THR A 226 2.19 -26.92 9.72
N LYS A 227 1.68 -26.23 10.75
CA LYS A 227 1.39 -26.86 12.06
C LYS A 227 0.42 -28.04 11.96
N ASN A 228 -0.45 -28.05 10.94
CA ASN A 228 -1.53 -29.03 10.78
C ASN A 228 -1.08 -30.29 10.04
N GLU A 229 -0.24 -30.15 9.02
CA GLU A 229 0.20 -31.27 8.16
C GLU A 229 1.57 -31.79 8.56
N ASP A 230 2.47 -30.91 9.02
CA ASP A 230 3.90 -31.16 9.26
C ASP A 230 4.29 -30.96 10.74
N GLY A 231 3.31 -31.05 11.66
CA GLY A 231 3.46 -30.68 13.07
C GLY A 231 4.60 -31.36 13.84
N ASN A 232 5.13 -32.49 13.34
CA ASN A 232 6.31 -33.17 13.88
C ASN A 232 7.64 -32.42 13.63
N TYR A 233 7.69 -31.51 12.66
CA TYR A 233 8.86 -30.67 12.36
C TYR A 233 8.96 -29.44 13.28
N PHE A 234 7.85 -29.06 13.93
CA PHE A 234 7.74 -27.88 14.79
C PHE A 234 8.01 -28.19 16.26
N SER A 235 8.70 -27.28 16.95
CA SER A 235 8.90 -27.32 18.40
C SER A 235 8.97 -25.91 18.99
N ASP A 236 8.58 -25.74 20.25
CA ASP A 236 8.84 -24.50 20.99
C ASP A 236 10.36 -24.26 21.14
N ALA A 237 10.75 -22.99 21.15
CA ALA A 237 12.14 -22.58 21.36
C ALA A 237 12.25 -21.50 22.45
N VAL A 238 13.44 -21.41 23.06
CA VAL A 238 13.80 -20.24 23.87
C VAL A 238 14.39 -19.21 22.91
N PRO A 239 13.85 -17.97 22.83
CA PRO A 239 14.40 -16.94 21.95
C PRO A 239 15.84 -16.59 22.32
N VAL A 240 16.70 -16.36 21.32
CA VAL A 240 18.07 -15.87 21.52
C VAL A 240 18.24 -14.38 21.16
N THR A 241 17.24 -13.77 20.51
CA THR A 241 17.19 -12.32 20.27
C THR A 241 16.78 -11.56 21.53
N GLU A 242 17.55 -10.53 21.89
CA GLU A 242 17.21 -9.64 23.01
C GLU A 242 15.85 -8.94 22.77
N GLY A 243 14.93 -9.06 23.73
CA GLY A 243 13.57 -8.54 23.66
C GLY A 243 12.51 -9.49 23.06
N ALA A 244 12.91 -10.66 22.54
CA ALA A 244 11.95 -11.67 22.09
C ALA A 244 11.43 -12.53 23.27
N ASN A 245 10.11 -12.78 23.30
CA ASN A 245 9.42 -13.59 24.31
C ASN A 245 8.77 -14.86 23.76
N TRP A 246 8.62 -14.94 22.44
CA TRP A 246 8.01 -16.06 21.71
C TRP A 246 9.00 -16.60 20.69
N ALA A 247 9.13 -17.93 20.58
CA ALA A 247 9.87 -18.54 19.48
C ALA A 247 9.37 -19.96 19.14
N LYS A 248 9.50 -20.30 17.85
CA LYS A 248 9.20 -21.62 17.27
C LYS A 248 10.37 -22.07 16.40
N LYS A 249 10.78 -23.33 16.52
CA LYS A 249 11.80 -23.94 15.67
C LYS A 249 11.14 -24.92 14.70
N VAL A 250 11.57 -24.88 13.44
CA VAL A 250 11.23 -25.86 12.39
C VAL A 250 12.53 -26.51 11.94
N ASN A 251 12.69 -27.81 12.22
CA ASN A 251 13.97 -28.50 12.06
C ASN A 251 14.05 -29.24 10.72
N ARG A 252 15.27 -29.51 10.23
CA ARG A 252 15.56 -30.52 9.21
C ARG A 252 14.67 -30.43 7.95
N ILE A 253 14.55 -29.23 7.39
CA ILE A 253 13.95 -28.98 6.07
C ILE A 253 15.03 -29.32 5.02
N ILE A 254 14.74 -30.21 4.07
CA ILE A 254 15.64 -30.48 2.94
C ILE A 254 15.12 -29.78 1.69
N LEU A 255 15.98 -28.99 1.04
CA LEU A 255 15.70 -28.31 -0.23
C LEU A 255 16.68 -28.79 -1.34
N PRO A 256 16.27 -28.77 -2.61
CA PRO A 256 17.18 -28.97 -3.74
C PRO A 256 18.22 -27.84 -3.83
N SER A 257 19.49 -28.18 -4.07
CA SER A 257 20.56 -27.19 -4.27
C SER A 257 20.40 -26.41 -5.57
N SER A 258 20.91 -25.18 -5.58
CA SER A 258 21.15 -24.41 -6.80
C SER A 258 22.60 -23.91 -6.92
N GLY A 259 23.55 -24.52 -6.19
CA GLY A 259 24.95 -24.09 -6.15
C GLY A 259 25.67 -24.18 -7.50
N LEU A 260 25.21 -25.08 -8.38
CA LEU A 260 25.72 -25.26 -9.74
C LEU A 260 25.12 -24.28 -10.78
N MET A 261 24.37 -23.27 -10.33
CA MET A 261 23.77 -22.23 -11.19
C MET A 261 24.57 -20.91 -11.14
N GLU A 262 24.12 -19.92 -11.89
CA GLU A 262 24.61 -18.53 -11.85
C GLU A 262 24.42 -17.91 -10.44
N GLN A 263 25.37 -17.09 -10.02
CA GLN A 263 25.53 -16.63 -8.63
C GLN A 263 24.71 -15.38 -8.31
N ASP A 264 24.74 -14.41 -9.20
CA ASP A 264 24.37 -13.01 -9.00
C ASP A 264 22.95 -12.66 -9.48
N ASP A 265 22.26 -13.59 -10.16
CA ASP A 265 20.88 -13.41 -10.60
C ASP A 265 19.89 -13.45 -9.42
N LYS A 266 19.50 -12.27 -8.95
CA LYS A 266 18.45 -12.04 -7.95
C LYS A 266 17.13 -12.75 -8.27
N GLY A 267 16.77 -12.89 -9.55
CA GLY A 267 15.57 -13.60 -9.98
C GLY A 267 15.59 -15.10 -9.65
N LYS A 268 16.76 -15.66 -9.34
CA LYS A 268 16.97 -17.04 -8.89
C LYS A 268 17.07 -17.20 -7.37
N ALA A 269 16.79 -16.17 -6.57
CA ALA A 269 16.72 -16.31 -5.10
C ALA A 269 15.56 -17.20 -4.65
N VAL A 270 15.76 -18.06 -3.65
CA VAL A 270 14.63 -18.75 -2.97
C VAL A 270 13.96 -17.75 -2.03
N ASN A 271 12.65 -17.62 -2.07
CA ASN A 271 11.90 -16.79 -1.14
C ASN A 271 11.48 -17.61 0.07
N PHE A 272 11.92 -17.23 1.27
CA PHE A 272 11.40 -17.74 2.53
C PHE A 272 10.24 -16.85 3.00
N ILE A 273 9.17 -17.48 3.47
CA ILE A 273 7.91 -16.84 3.88
C ILE A 273 7.50 -17.43 5.23
N ILE A 274 7.04 -16.59 6.16
CA ILE A 274 6.35 -17.04 7.37
C ILE A 274 4.85 -17.03 7.06
N ASP A 275 4.17 -18.16 7.25
CA ASP A 275 2.73 -18.25 7.02
C ASP A 275 1.95 -17.82 8.27
N MET A 276 1.16 -16.76 8.14
CA MET A 276 0.34 -16.14 9.18
C MET A 276 -1.17 -16.30 8.90
N GLY A 277 -1.55 -17.25 8.02
CA GLY A 277 -2.94 -17.54 7.66
C GLY A 277 -3.60 -16.39 6.90
N ASP A 278 -4.75 -15.91 7.39
CA ASP A 278 -5.49 -14.78 6.81
C ASP A 278 -4.81 -13.41 7.02
N ASN A 279 -3.68 -13.36 7.74
CA ASN A 279 -2.94 -12.13 8.05
C ASN A 279 -1.80 -11.89 7.05
N TYR A 280 -1.04 -10.80 7.24
CA TYR A 280 0.13 -10.54 6.40
C TYR A 280 1.24 -11.56 6.68
N SER A 281 1.38 -12.54 5.78
CA SER A 281 2.50 -13.49 5.74
C SER A 281 3.77 -12.81 5.17
N PRO A 282 4.77 -12.47 5.99
CA PRO A 282 5.96 -11.75 5.55
C PRO A 282 6.94 -12.67 4.80
N SER A 283 7.85 -12.08 4.02
CA SER A 283 8.83 -12.84 3.24
C SER A 283 10.17 -12.13 3.05
N CYS A 284 11.20 -12.92 2.73
CA CYS A 284 12.52 -12.44 2.33
C CYS A 284 13.17 -13.34 1.26
N GLU A 285 13.99 -12.74 0.41
CA GLU A 285 14.89 -13.46 -0.50
C GLU A 285 16.07 -14.06 0.30
N LEU A 286 16.27 -15.38 0.22
CA LEU A 286 17.47 -16.04 0.74
C LEU A 286 18.69 -15.66 -0.11
N LYS A 287 19.77 -15.23 0.55
CA LYS A 287 21.05 -14.86 -0.07
C LYS A 287 22.20 -15.01 0.93
N ILE A 288 23.39 -15.25 0.42
CA ILE A 288 24.63 -15.27 1.19
C ILE A 288 25.30 -13.89 1.07
N SER A 289 25.64 -13.29 2.21
CA SER A 289 26.22 -11.94 2.31
C SER A 289 27.71 -11.88 1.94
N LYS A 290 28.04 -12.36 0.73
CA LYS A 290 29.34 -12.22 0.06
C LYS A 290 29.26 -11.06 -0.95
N GLU A 291 30.39 -10.56 -1.43
CA GLU A 291 30.43 -9.60 -2.54
C GLU A 291 31.21 -10.24 -3.71
N PRO A 292 30.62 -10.41 -4.91
CA PRO A 292 29.21 -10.16 -5.23
C PRO A 292 28.26 -11.12 -4.49
N LEU A 293 27.04 -10.64 -4.24
CA LEU A 293 25.97 -11.40 -3.58
C LEU A 293 25.73 -12.74 -4.27
N ASP A 294 25.53 -13.79 -3.48
CA ASP A 294 25.22 -15.14 -3.95
C ASP A 294 23.77 -15.49 -3.56
N TYR A 295 22.91 -15.65 -4.56
CA TYR A 295 21.48 -15.99 -4.38
C TYR A 295 21.21 -17.50 -4.45
N ARG A 296 22.26 -18.33 -4.51
CA ARG A 296 22.13 -19.79 -4.61
C ARG A 296 21.99 -20.43 -3.24
N LEU A 297 21.43 -21.65 -3.23
CA LEU A 297 21.57 -22.58 -2.12
C LEU A 297 22.74 -23.54 -2.42
N PRO A 298 23.93 -23.39 -1.79
CA PRO A 298 25.09 -24.22 -2.11
C PRO A 298 24.85 -25.68 -1.72
N LEU A 299 25.43 -26.60 -2.49
CA LEU A 299 25.36 -28.05 -2.20
C LEU A 299 26.08 -28.39 -0.88
N ASN A 300 25.75 -29.55 -0.30
CA ASN A 300 26.30 -30.08 0.94
C ASN A 300 26.35 -29.08 2.12
N THR A 301 25.39 -28.15 2.22
CA THR A 301 25.38 -27.07 3.20
C THR A 301 24.23 -27.21 4.20
N LYS A 302 24.45 -26.82 5.46
CA LYS A 302 23.43 -26.61 6.48
C LYS A 302 23.27 -25.11 6.77
N LEU A 303 22.04 -24.62 6.72
CA LEU A 303 21.68 -23.22 6.99
C LEU A 303 20.82 -23.12 8.26
N ASP A 304 21.32 -22.45 9.29
CA ASP A 304 20.55 -22.09 10.48
C ASP A 304 19.98 -20.67 10.30
N LEU A 305 18.68 -20.58 10.02
CA LEU A 305 17.98 -19.31 9.80
C LEU A 305 17.37 -18.78 11.10
N THR A 306 17.55 -17.48 11.38
CA THR A 306 16.85 -16.79 12.47
C THR A 306 15.95 -15.71 11.89
N ALA A 307 14.65 -15.98 11.83
CA ALA A 307 13.64 -15.02 11.40
C ALA A 307 13.10 -14.28 12.63
N ILE A 308 13.09 -12.95 12.61
CA ILE A 308 12.75 -12.14 13.79
C ILE A 308 11.54 -11.28 13.44
N ILE A 309 10.35 -11.78 13.77
CA ILE A 309 9.10 -11.06 13.60
C ILE A 309 9.16 -9.79 14.45
N LYS A 310 9.16 -8.65 13.76
CA LYS A 310 9.06 -7.27 14.26
C LYS A 310 8.00 -6.55 13.41
N GLU A 311 7.54 -5.39 13.86
CA GLU A 311 6.73 -4.51 13.02
C GLU A 311 7.52 -3.26 12.58
N PRO A 312 7.76 -3.04 11.27
CA PRO A 312 7.62 -3.98 10.14
C PRO A 312 8.74 -5.03 10.11
N LEU A 313 8.55 -6.08 9.31
CA LEU A 313 9.17 -7.39 9.55
C LEU A 313 10.56 -7.57 8.92
N GLU A 314 11.48 -8.15 9.70
CA GLU A 314 12.88 -8.42 9.31
C GLU A 314 13.21 -9.93 9.40
N VAL A 315 14.11 -10.41 8.53
CA VAL A 315 14.70 -11.76 8.64
C VAL A 315 16.21 -11.63 8.57
N ASN A 316 16.92 -12.12 9.59
CA ASN A 316 18.36 -11.97 9.75
C ASN A 316 19.06 -13.34 9.61
N ILE A 317 19.38 -13.69 8.37
CA ILE A 317 20.05 -14.96 8.02
C ILE A 317 21.50 -14.94 8.54
N LYS A 318 21.88 -15.96 9.32
CA LYS A 318 23.27 -16.25 9.72
C LYS A 318 23.73 -17.55 9.06
N THR A 319 24.26 -17.48 7.85
CA THR A 319 24.83 -18.65 7.17
C THR A 319 26.14 -19.09 7.85
N SER A 320 26.22 -20.34 8.27
CA SER A 320 27.48 -21.03 8.57
C SER A 320 27.92 -21.86 7.36
N GLU A 321 29.19 -21.80 6.97
CA GLU A 321 29.74 -22.67 5.92
C GLU A 321 29.96 -24.10 6.45
N TRP A 322 29.71 -25.11 5.61
CA TRP A 322 30.21 -26.47 5.84
C TRP A 322 31.65 -26.53 5.31
N ASP A 323 32.57 -26.03 6.15
CA ASP A 323 34.03 -25.94 5.99
C ASP A 323 34.58 -25.03 4.86
N TYR A 324 35.19 -23.92 5.28
CA TYR A 324 36.28 -23.28 4.54
C TYR A 324 37.51 -23.13 5.45
N ILE A 325 38.68 -23.58 4.98
CA ILE A 325 39.94 -23.47 5.72
C ILE A 325 40.42 -22.01 5.65
N ALA A 326 40.45 -21.35 6.81
CA ALA A 326 40.88 -19.96 6.93
C ALA A 326 42.32 -19.74 6.44
N ASN A 327 42.51 -18.77 5.54
CA ASN A 327 43.82 -18.25 5.14
C ASN A 327 43.91 -16.75 5.48
N ASP A 328 44.58 -16.45 6.60
CA ASP A 328 45.26 -15.19 6.92
C ASP A 328 44.52 -13.85 6.74
N TRP A 329 43.27 -13.75 7.23
CA TRP A 329 42.71 -12.45 7.66
C TRP A 329 42.07 -12.58 9.07
N GLU A 330 42.85 -12.29 10.11
CA GLU A 330 42.29 -11.84 11.39
C GLU A 330 41.59 -10.48 11.21
N ILE A 331 40.70 -10.12 12.15
CA ILE A 331 40.84 -8.92 13.01
C ILE A 331 39.58 -8.76 13.89
N ALA A 332 39.77 -8.43 15.16
CA ALA A 332 38.69 -7.94 16.01
C ALA A 332 38.27 -6.52 15.60
N GLY A 333 37.39 -6.39 14.60
CA GLY A 333 37.02 -5.07 14.05
C GLY A 333 35.94 -5.03 12.98
N ASN A 334 35.07 -6.04 12.87
CA ASN A 334 34.05 -6.13 11.81
C ASN A 334 32.94 -5.09 11.98
N ARG A 335 33.13 -3.93 11.33
CA ARG A 335 32.10 -2.90 11.13
C ARG A 335 30.98 -3.44 10.23
N MET A 336 29.72 -3.17 10.57
CA MET A 336 28.55 -3.67 9.84
C MET A 336 27.53 -2.57 9.56
N LEU A 337 26.87 -2.64 8.40
CA LEU A 337 25.72 -1.82 8.02
C LEU A 337 24.78 -2.63 7.11
N ASN A 338 23.70 -3.12 7.69
CA ASN A 338 22.65 -3.90 7.02
C ASN A 338 21.40 -3.02 6.85
N VAL A 339 20.70 -3.16 5.72
CA VAL A 339 19.45 -2.44 5.44
C VAL A 339 18.39 -3.44 4.97
N SER A 340 17.12 -3.24 5.35
CA SER A 340 16.02 -4.11 4.93
C SER A 340 15.75 -4.03 3.43
N HIS A 341 15.93 -2.84 2.84
CA HIS A 341 15.72 -2.56 1.42
C HIS A 341 16.85 -1.68 0.86
N THR A 342 17.26 -1.97 -0.38
CA THR A 342 18.17 -1.13 -1.19
C THR A 342 17.44 -0.42 -2.34
N GLU A 343 16.16 -0.69 -2.53
CA GLU A 343 15.32 -0.12 -3.58
C GLU A 343 13.87 -0.10 -3.11
N VAL A 344 13.19 1.05 -3.26
CA VAL A 344 11.79 1.27 -2.87
C VAL A 344 11.07 2.16 -3.87
N SER A 345 9.74 2.05 -3.93
CA SER A 345 8.88 2.89 -4.77
C SER A 345 7.84 3.62 -3.91
N ILE A 346 7.75 4.94 -4.06
CA ILE A 346 6.83 5.80 -3.32
C ILE A 346 6.04 6.73 -4.26
N THR A 347 4.96 7.30 -3.73
CA THR A 347 4.22 8.41 -4.35
C THR A 347 4.54 9.73 -3.65
N ASP A 348 3.90 10.83 -4.06
CA ASP A 348 3.97 12.09 -3.30
C ASP A 348 3.09 12.11 -2.03
N PHE A 349 2.28 11.07 -1.78
CA PHE A 349 1.39 10.96 -0.59
C PHE A 349 1.71 9.79 0.34
N ASN A 350 2.38 8.74 -0.14
CA ASN A 350 2.83 7.61 0.68
C ASN A 350 4.29 7.81 1.14
N GLY A 351 4.83 6.82 1.86
CA GLY A 351 6.26 6.71 2.08
C GLY A 351 6.69 5.26 2.26
N ALA A 352 8.00 5.04 2.41
CA ALA A 352 8.58 3.71 2.65
C ALA A 352 9.46 3.73 3.90
N ARG A 353 9.23 2.81 4.84
CA ARG A 353 10.13 2.58 5.97
C ARG A 353 11.24 1.62 5.54
N ILE A 354 12.48 2.01 5.76
CA ILE A 354 13.65 1.14 5.65
C ILE A 354 14.26 1.00 7.03
N SER A 355 14.14 -0.19 7.60
CA SER A 355 14.83 -0.57 8.83
C SER A 355 16.28 -0.91 8.51
N PHE A 356 17.18 -0.66 9.46
CA PHE A 356 18.60 -0.94 9.30
C PHE A 356 19.26 -1.31 10.64
N TRP A 357 20.37 -2.04 10.55
CA TRP A 357 21.17 -2.41 11.71
C TRP A 357 22.66 -2.13 11.49
N SER A 358 23.33 -1.64 12.53
CA SER A 358 24.77 -1.37 12.54
C SER A 358 25.37 -1.57 13.93
N ASN A 359 26.68 -1.80 14.00
CA ASN A 359 27.46 -1.73 15.25
C ASN A 359 28.33 -0.47 15.35
N MET A 360 28.07 0.53 14.50
CA MET A 360 28.84 1.78 14.45
C MET A 360 28.27 2.83 15.42
N PRO A 361 29.11 3.67 16.07
CA PRO A 361 28.62 4.75 16.94
C PRO A 361 27.69 5.75 16.24
N VAL A 362 27.92 5.98 14.94
CA VAL A 362 27.13 6.89 14.11
C VAL A 362 26.51 6.15 12.93
N VAL A 363 25.21 6.37 12.68
CA VAL A 363 24.55 6.09 11.41
C VAL A 363 23.73 7.32 11.00
N ARG A 364 23.84 7.72 9.73
CA ARG A 364 23.08 8.85 9.16
C ARG A 364 22.85 8.69 7.67
N VAL A 365 21.74 9.23 7.18
CA VAL A 365 21.61 9.59 5.76
C VAL A 365 22.47 10.83 5.49
N LEU A 366 23.16 10.88 4.34
CA LEU A 366 23.98 12.01 3.93
C LEU A 366 23.16 13.24 3.53
N GLU A 367 23.75 14.42 3.68
CA GLU A 367 23.12 15.73 3.40
C GLU A 367 22.83 15.96 1.91
N THR A 368 23.43 15.20 1.00
CA THR A 368 23.09 15.22 -0.43
C THR A 368 22.52 13.91 -0.95
N VAL A 369 21.53 14.05 -1.82
CA VAL A 369 20.88 12.98 -2.58
C VAL A 369 21.15 13.20 -4.07
N LYS A 370 21.36 12.12 -4.82
CA LYS A 370 21.60 12.18 -6.27
C LYS A 370 20.30 11.93 -7.05
N VAL A 371 20.04 12.74 -8.07
CA VAL A 371 18.90 12.60 -9.00
C VAL A 371 19.34 11.80 -10.23
N ARG A 372 18.70 10.66 -10.55
CA ARG A 372 19.16 9.76 -11.64
C ARG A 372 19.01 10.38 -13.03
N SER A 373 17.94 11.11 -13.32
CA SER A 373 17.71 11.73 -14.64
C SER A 373 18.84 12.64 -15.13
N SER A 374 19.51 13.31 -14.19
CA SER A 374 20.37 14.47 -14.45
C SER A 374 21.74 14.37 -13.77
N ASN A 375 21.96 13.36 -12.92
CA ASN A 375 23.15 13.13 -12.10
C ASN A 375 23.55 14.32 -11.19
N ARG A 376 22.66 15.31 -11.01
CA ARG A 376 22.83 16.42 -10.07
C ARG A 376 22.64 15.94 -8.63
N GLN A 377 23.22 16.66 -7.68
CA GLN A 377 22.95 16.49 -6.26
C GLN A 377 21.99 17.58 -5.77
N GLU A 378 21.13 17.22 -4.81
CA GLU A 378 20.23 18.10 -4.08
C GLU A 378 20.38 17.89 -2.57
N ASP A 379 19.88 18.83 -1.77
CA ASP A 379 19.79 18.70 -0.32
C ASP A 379 18.77 17.60 0.06
N THR A 380 19.22 16.57 0.78
CA THR A 380 18.38 15.43 1.15
C THR A 380 17.20 15.82 2.03
N ASN A 381 17.33 16.83 2.90
CA ASN A 381 16.24 17.30 3.77
C ASN A 381 15.21 18.17 3.03
N VAL A 382 15.60 18.75 1.90
CA VAL A 382 14.67 19.44 0.98
C VAL A 382 13.93 18.43 0.11
N VAL A 383 14.59 17.37 -0.38
CA VAL A 383 13.95 16.36 -1.22
C VAL A 383 13.09 15.38 -0.40
N PHE A 384 13.66 14.82 0.66
CA PHE A 384 13.01 13.87 1.56
C PHE A 384 12.85 14.48 2.95
N ASN A 385 11.59 14.74 3.32
CA ASN A 385 11.12 15.53 4.45
C ASN A 385 11.89 15.26 5.76
N ALA A 386 12.96 16.01 6.08
CA ALA A 386 13.74 15.82 7.31
C ALA A 386 14.31 14.38 7.53
N LEU A 387 14.94 13.83 6.49
CA LEU A 387 15.54 12.49 6.47
C LEU A 387 17.02 12.42 6.90
N ALA A 388 17.80 13.50 6.77
CA ALA A 388 19.22 13.56 7.07
C ALA A 388 19.49 14.31 8.38
N SER A 389 19.95 13.58 9.40
CA SER A 389 20.25 14.11 10.74
C SER A 389 21.34 15.19 10.74
N GLN A 390 21.58 15.84 11.88
CA GLN A 390 22.44 17.02 11.99
C GLN A 390 23.63 16.78 12.91
N SER A 391 24.72 17.55 12.76
CA SER A 391 25.95 17.39 13.57
C SER A 391 25.75 17.60 15.07
N TRP A 392 24.73 18.36 15.45
CA TRP A 392 24.32 18.60 16.84
C TRP A 392 23.25 17.62 17.36
N ASN A 393 22.65 16.79 16.49
CA ASN A 393 21.70 15.72 16.82
C ASN A 393 22.02 14.48 15.98
N VAL A 394 23.22 13.94 16.20
CA VAL A 394 23.72 12.77 15.48
C VAL A 394 22.75 11.60 15.72
N ASN A 395 22.57 10.74 14.71
CA ASN A 395 21.69 9.56 14.75
C ASN A 395 20.18 9.84 14.78
N ASN A 396 19.71 11.10 14.73
CA ASN A 396 18.28 11.41 14.87
C ASN A 396 17.82 12.64 14.06
N ASP A 397 16.68 12.52 13.37
CA ASP A 397 15.89 13.61 12.78
C ASP A 397 14.42 13.16 12.63
N GLU A 398 13.48 13.99 12.16
CA GLU A 398 12.04 13.64 12.18
C GLU A 398 11.72 12.30 11.49
N ARG A 399 12.35 12.01 10.34
CA ARG A 399 12.16 10.74 9.61
C ARG A 399 13.24 9.69 9.89
N PHE A 400 14.28 10.00 10.66
CA PHE A 400 15.44 9.13 10.84
C PHE A 400 15.70 8.86 12.33
N LEU A 401 15.89 7.60 12.72
CA LEU A 401 16.37 7.28 14.06
C LEU A 401 17.33 6.11 14.02
N TYR A 402 18.40 6.19 14.79
CA TYR A 402 19.31 5.10 15.10
C TYR A 402 19.63 5.08 16.59
N ASN A 403 19.63 3.88 17.16
CA ASN A 403 19.96 3.60 18.56
C ASN A 403 21.31 2.87 18.62
N PRO A 404 22.43 3.55 18.95
CA PRO A 404 23.75 2.92 19.01
C PRO A 404 23.91 1.84 20.08
N GLN A 405 23.00 1.75 21.06
CA GLN A 405 23.06 0.76 22.13
C GLN A 405 22.50 -0.60 21.67
N THR A 406 21.44 -0.62 20.87
CA THR A 406 20.88 -1.85 20.26
C THR A 406 21.40 -2.11 18.84
N GLY A 407 21.99 -1.09 18.22
CA GLY A 407 22.37 -1.09 16.81
C GLY A 407 21.19 -1.01 15.84
N ALA A 408 19.95 -0.84 16.31
CA ALA A 408 18.77 -0.78 15.45
C ALA A 408 18.43 0.66 15.04
N GLY A 409 17.92 0.84 13.83
CA GLY A 409 17.40 2.11 13.35
C GLY A 409 16.39 1.96 12.21
N TYR A 410 15.74 3.07 11.86
CA TYR A 410 14.81 3.16 10.74
C TYR A 410 14.89 4.52 10.05
N MET A 411 14.49 4.56 8.79
CA MET A 411 14.24 5.80 8.05
C MET A 411 12.93 5.76 7.26
N ASP A 412 12.09 6.79 7.43
CA ASP A 412 10.79 6.95 6.75
C ASP A 412 10.94 7.87 5.53
N ILE A 413 11.12 7.28 4.35
CA ILE A 413 11.31 8.02 3.10
C ILE A 413 9.96 8.60 2.66
N LEU A 414 9.84 9.93 2.72
CA LEU A 414 8.66 10.71 2.32
C LEU A 414 9.10 11.93 1.50
N LEU A 415 8.57 12.08 0.28
CA LEU A 415 8.88 13.22 -0.61
C LEU A 415 8.40 14.56 0.00
N ASP A 416 9.20 15.62 -0.12
CA ASP A 416 8.84 17.01 0.19
C ASP A 416 8.92 17.84 -1.10
N TRP A 417 10.12 17.99 -1.67
CA TRP A 417 10.37 18.60 -2.99
C TRP A 417 11.09 17.64 -3.95
N PRO A 418 11.09 17.89 -5.27
CA PRO A 418 10.26 18.86 -5.98
C PRO A 418 8.77 18.48 -5.90
N ASN A 419 7.90 19.48 -6.00
CA ASN A 419 6.46 19.29 -6.13
C ASN A 419 6.08 19.27 -7.62
N GLU A 420 6.54 18.27 -8.37
CA GLU A 420 6.39 18.19 -9.83
C GLU A 420 5.69 16.90 -10.27
N ILE A 421 4.82 17.00 -11.29
CA ILE A 421 4.07 15.85 -11.81
C ILE A 421 4.98 15.08 -12.76
N GLY A 422 5.16 13.79 -12.50
CA GLY A 422 6.03 12.92 -13.29
C GLY A 422 6.53 11.73 -12.49
N GLU A 423 7.57 11.08 -13.03
CA GLU A 423 8.32 10.02 -12.40
C GLU A 423 9.81 10.39 -12.40
N GLU A 424 10.48 10.22 -11.26
CA GLU A 424 11.91 10.48 -11.07
C GLU A 424 12.50 9.40 -10.16
N THR A 425 13.81 9.20 -10.18
CA THR A 425 14.48 8.24 -9.29
C THR A 425 15.66 8.89 -8.58
N TYR A 426 15.73 8.71 -7.27
CA TYR A 426 16.75 9.27 -6.40
C TYR A 426 17.66 8.17 -5.85
N GLU A 427 18.91 8.51 -5.58
CA GLU A 427 19.88 7.64 -4.92
C GLU A 427 20.31 8.29 -3.60
N ILE A 428 19.72 7.78 -2.50
CA ILE A 428 20.00 8.19 -1.13
C ILE A 428 21.21 7.40 -0.63
N THR A 429 22.16 8.05 0.05
CA THR A 429 23.30 7.36 0.66
C THR A 429 23.16 7.31 2.19
N LEU A 430 23.08 6.11 2.73
CA LEU A 430 23.18 5.81 4.16
C LEU A 430 24.65 5.57 4.53
N MET A 431 25.12 6.20 5.60
CA MET A 431 26.49 6.09 6.12
C MET A 431 26.50 5.58 7.55
N ALA A 432 27.40 4.64 7.87
CA ALA A 432 27.69 4.21 9.23
C ALA A 432 29.18 4.41 9.54
N ALA A 433 29.53 5.06 10.64
CA ALA A 433 30.88 5.61 10.90
C ALA A 433 31.23 5.70 12.38
N GLU A 434 32.51 5.96 12.69
CA GLU A 434 32.98 6.22 14.07
C GLU A 434 32.56 7.60 14.59
N ASP A 435 32.34 8.56 13.69
CA ASP A 435 31.96 9.94 13.96
C ASP A 435 31.08 10.52 12.83
N TYR A 436 30.62 11.77 13.01
CA TYR A 436 29.75 12.45 12.06
C TYR A 436 30.41 12.72 10.70
N ASP A 437 31.71 13.04 10.70
CA ASP A 437 32.48 13.38 9.50
C ASP A 437 32.75 12.16 8.61
N GLY A 438 32.46 10.96 9.12
CA GLY A 438 32.51 9.73 8.35
C GLY A 438 33.87 9.03 8.40
N LYS A 439 34.60 9.16 9.50
CA LYS A 439 35.81 8.38 9.77
C LYS A 439 35.49 6.89 9.74
N ASN A 440 36.29 6.15 8.97
CA ASN A 440 36.18 4.70 8.78
C ASN A 440 34.77 4.24 8.34
N LYS A 441 34.08 5.06 7.54
CA LYS A 441 32.70 4.83 7.13
C LYS A 441 32.44 3.62 6.23
N LEU A 442 31.32 2.97 6.48
CA LEU A 442 30.58 2.15 5.52
C LEU A 442 29.52 3.01 4.82
N LEU A 443 29.20 2.66 3.58
CA LEU A 443 28.15 3.31 2.78
C LEU A 443 27.22 2.25 2.19
N LYS A 444 25.91 2.52 2.17
CA LYS A 444 24.91 1.77 1.40
C LYS A 444 24.01 2.76 0.64
N THR A 445 23.80 2.49 -0.65
CA THR A 445 22.89 3.28 -1.48
C THR A 445 21.49 2.68 -1.46
N VAL A 446 20.48 3.53 -1.40
CA VAL A 446 19.06 3.19 -1.58
C VAL A 446 18.55 3.90 -2.83
N THR A 447 18.07 3.14 -3.81
CA THR A 447 17.25 3.67 -4.90
C THR A 447 15.86 4.01 -4.36
N VAL A 448 15.34 5.19 -4.70
CA VAL A 448 13.94 5.59 -4.43
C VAL A 448 13.28 6.02 -5.74
N HIS A 449 12.33 5.23 -6.23
CA HIS A 449 11.45 5.64 -7.32
C HIS A 449 10.32 6.50 -6.76
N VAL A 450 10.05 7.63 -7.40
CA VAL A 450 9.04 8.61 -6.98
C VAL A 450 8.06 8.81 -8.11
N LYS A 451 6.75 8.62 -7.85
CA LYS A 451 5.67 8.90 -8.79
C LYS A 451 4.69 9.92 -8.23
N GLN A 452 4.61 11.09 -8.84
CA GLN A 452 3.70 12.17 -8.44
C GLN A 452 2.66 12.41 -9.54
N GLU A 453 1.39 12.06 -9.28
CA GLU A 453 0.29 12.25 -10.26
C GLU A 453 -0.47 13.59 -10.10
N GLY A 454 -0.26 14.33 -9.01
CA GLY A 454 -0.97 15.58 -8.71
C GLY A 454 -0.04 16.71 -8.27
N LYS A 455 -0.59 17.82 -7.77
CA LYS A 455 0.18 18.88 -7.10
C LYS A 455 -0.22 18.95 -5.63
N ARG A 456 0.78 19.01 -4.76
CA ARG A 456 0.62 19.42 -3.36
C ARG A 456 0.51 20.94 -3.31
N PHE A 457 -0.15 21.47 -2.28
CA PHE A 457 -0.40 22.90 -2.10
C PHE A 457 0.04 23.35 -0.70
N ASP A 458 0.27 24.64 -0.53
CA ASP A 458 0.78 25.23 0.70
C ASP A 458 -0.23 25.14 1.85
N PHE A 459 0.24 24.73 3.04
CA PHE A 459 -0.59 24.77 4.24
C PHE A 459 -0.58 26.17 4.85
N ILE A 460 -1.66 26.91 4.61
CA ILE A 460 -1.84 28.28 5.12
C ILE A 460 -3.26 28.40 5.68
N ALA A 461 -3.40 28.59 6.99
CA ALA A 461 -4.69 28.87 7.64
C ALA A 461 -5.39 30.09 7.02
N ASN A 462 -6.71 30.02 6.88
CA ASN A 462 -7.49 31.11 6.27
C ASN A 462 -7.40 32.38 7.12
N SER A 463 -7.34 33.54 6.47
CA SER A 463 -7.29 34.85 7.12
C SER A 463 -7.66 35.96 6.14
N GLU A 464 -7.88 37.19 6.61
CA GLU A 464 -8.05 38.37 5.73
C GLU A 464 -6.90 38.54 4.74
N LYS A 465 -5.68 38.16 5.13
CA LYS A 465 -4.46 38.20 4.28
C LYS A 465 -4.39 37.03 3.29
N TYR A 466 -4.86 35.85 3.70
CA TYR A 466 -4.88 34.64 2.87
C TYR A 466 -6.33 34.12 2.69
N PRO A 467 -7.18 34.87 1.97
CA PRO A 467 -8.61 34.59 1.89
C PRO A 467 -8.97 33.35 1.06
N TRP A 468 -8.08 32.94 0.16
CA TRP A 468 -8.28 31.83 -0.80
C TRP A 468 -7.31 30.67 -0.56
N SER A 469 -6.71 30.58 0.63
CA SER A 469 -5.88 29.43 0.99
C SER A 469 -6.72 28.16 1.14
N GLN A 470 -6.09 27.01 0.92
CA GLN A 470 -6.75 25.70 0.96
C GLN A 470 -5.96 24.71 1.85
N PRO A 471 -5.84 24.97 3.17
CA PRO A 471 -5.34 23.99 4.13
C PRO A 471 -6.33 22.82 4.26
N TYR A 472 -5.95 21.74 4.92
CA TYR A 472 -6.95 20.79 5.42
C TYR A 472 -7.66 21.39 6.63
N VAL A 473 -8.99 21.46 6.58
CA VAL A 473 -9.84 22.04 7.63
C VAL A 473 -10.58 20.99 8.48
N GLY A 474 -10.59 19.74 8.03
CA GLY A 474 -11.20 18.63 8.78
C GLY A 474 -11.04 17.26 8.13
N ALA A 475 -11.60 16.24 8.79
CA ALA A 475 -11.61 14.85 8.36
C ALA A 475 -12.98 14.18 8.63
N PHE A 476 -13.35 13.20 7.80
CA PHE A 476 -14.64 12.50 7.87
C PHE A 476 -14.51 10.98 7.77
N TYR A 477 -15.39 10.32 8.54
CA TYR A 477 -15.51 8.87 8.66
C TYR A 477 -16.99 8.48 8.70
N LYS A 478 -17.39 7.42 7.99
CA LYS A 478 -18.68 6.76 8.18
C LYS A 478 -18.72 6.00 9.52
N ASN A 479 -19.88 5.50 9.93
CA ASN A 479 -20.02 4.88 11.27
C ASN A 479 -19.08 3.68 11.47
N ASN A 480 -18.79 2.92 10.41
CA ASN A 480 -17.92 1.75 10.40
C ASN A 480 -16.45 2.03 10.04
N GLU A 481 -16.09 3.28 9.71
CA GLU A 481 -14.75 3.67 9.27
C GLU A 481 -13.87 4.17 10.45
N THR A 482 -12.59 3.84 10.39
CA THR A 482 -11.59 3.91 11.47
C THR A 482 -10.14 4.10 10.99
N GLY A 483 -9.85 3.73 9.75
CA GLY A 483 -8.51 3.75 9.14
C GLY A 483 -7.99 5.15 8.85
N GLU A 484 -6.89 5.26 8.10
CA GLU A 484 -6.20 6.54 7.93
C GLU A 484 -6.99 7.61 7.14
N ARG A 485 -6.75 8.86 7.52
CA ARG A 485 -7.00 10.09 6.75
C ARG A 485 -5.71 10.91 6.77
N VAL A 486 -5.25 11.35 5.60
CA VAL A 486 -3.91 11.98 5.46
C VAL A 486 -4.03 13.50 5.44
N ILE A 487 -3.46 14.15 6.46
CA ILE A 487 -3.34 15.61 6.52
C ILE A 487 -1.98 16.00 5.95
N SER A 488 -1.96 16.67 4.81
CA SER A 488 -0.74 17.03 4.10
C SER A 488 -0.77 18.45 3.52
N GLY A 489 0.33 19.19 3.62
CA GLY A 489 0.53 20.44 2.87
C GLY A 489 1.97 20.96 2.92
N LEU A 490 2.39 21.66 1.87
CA LEU A 490 3.75 22.19 1.76
C LEU A 490 3.97 23.33 2.76
N ARG A 491 5.17 23.41 3.35
CA ARG A 491 5.52 24.50 4.25
C ARG A 491 7.03 24.77 4.24
N TYR A 492 7.41 25.85 3.56
CA TYR A 492 8.76 26.42 3.49
C TYR A 492 9.91 25.40 3.41
N THR A 493 10.69 25.26 4.48
CA THR A 493 11.96 24.51 4.51
C THR A 493 12.03 23.64 5.76
N TYR A 494 12.93 22.66 5.75
CA TYR A 494 13.30 21.80 6.88
C TYR A 494 13.37 22.51 8.25
N TRP A 495 13.76 23.79 8.33
CA TRP A 495 13.86 24.52 9.60
C TRP A 495 12.53 24.92 10.25
N HIS A 496 11.40 24.72 9.56
CA HIS A 496 10.07 25.11 10.04
C HIS A 496 9.36 23.93 10.69
N GLN A 497 9.04 24.04 11.98
CA GLN A 497 8.40 22.97 12.74
C GLN A 497 6.87 23.06 12.65
N TRP A 498 6.23 21.93 12.93
CA TRP A 498 4.79 21.84 13.16
C TRP A 498 4.49 20.76 14.20
N THR A 499 3.34 20.89 14.86
CA THR A 499 2.85 19.96 15.88
C THR A 499 1.34 19.80 15.74
N ALA A 500 0.85 18.56 15.85
CA ALA A 500 -0.57 18.24 15.85
C ALA A 500 -0.93 17.51 17.17
N LYS A 501 -1.99 17.96 17.83
CA LYS A 501 -2.39 17.49 19.16
C LYS A 501 -3.88 17.19 19.23
N VAL A 502 -4.26 16.10 19.88
CA VAL A 502 -5.63 15.80 20.31
C VAL A 502 -5.87 16.44 21.69
N PRO A 503 -6.83 17.37 21.85
CA PRO A 503 -7.30 17.82 23.16
C PRO A 503 -7.85 16.66 23.99
N ASP A 504 -7.68 16.71 25.31
CA ASP A 504 -7.99 15.59 26.22
C ASP A 504 -9.43 15.08 26.13
N ALA A 505 -10.37 15.94 25.70
CA ALA A 505 -11.79 15.62 25.48
C ALA A 505 -12.09 14.66 24.30
N TYR A 506 -11.11 14.34 23.44
CA TYR A 506 -11.30 13.43 22.29
C TYR A 506 -10.23 12.33 22.18
N LYS A 507 -9.35 12.21 23.18
CA LYS A 507 -8.26 11.20 23.22
C LYS A 507 -8.75 9.77 23.39
N ASP A 508 -10.02 9.60 23.79
CA ASP A 508 -10.72 8.32 23.84
C ASP A 508 -10.94 7.73 22.44
N PHE A 509 -11.12 8.56 21.41
CA PHE A 509 -11.49 8.09 20.08
C PHE A 509 -10.62 8.55 18.90
N ILE A 510 -9.87 9.65 19.00
CA ILE A 510 -8.93 10.08 17.95
C ILE A 510 -7.52 9.50 18.22
N VAL A 511 -6.83 9.06 17.15
CA VAL A 511 -5.41 8.68 17.16
C VAL A 511 -4.64 9.36 16.01
N LEU A 512 -3.41 9.78 16.30
CA LEU A 512 -2.47 10.42 15.36
C LEU A 512 -1.23 9.54 15.14
N SER A 513 -0.55 9.72 14.00
CA SER A 513 0.78 9.17 13.74
C SER A 513 1.56 10.10 12.80
N SER A 514 2.86 10.33 13.04
CA SER A 514 3.72 11.00 12.06
C SER A 514 4.12 10.06 10.91
N THR A 515 4.13 8.74 11.16
CA THR A 515 4.52 7.69 10.20
C THR A 515 3.76 7.87 8.88
N PRO A 516 4.43 7.80 7.70
CA PRO A 516 3.76 7.94 6.42
C PRO A 516 2.68 6.86 6.19
N SER A 517 1.75 7.12 5.28
CA SER A 517 0.89 6.06 4.74
C SER A 517 1.76 5.05 3.99
N PHE A 518 1.50 3.76 4.21
CA PHE A 518 2.14 2.64 3.50
C PHE A 518 1.25 2.08 2.36
N ASP A 519 0.20 2.80 1.96
CA ASP A 519 -0.58 2.43 0.77
C ASP A 519 0.24 2.68 -0.51
N PRO A 520 0.55 1.69 -1.35
CA PRO A 520 1.21 1.92 -2.63
C PRO A 520 0.32 2.70 -3.62
N GLY A 521 -1.00 2.76 -3.40
CA GLY A 521 -1.96 3.45 -4.28
C GLY A 521 -2.23 4.92 -3.94
N ILE A 522 -1.93 5.38 -2.71
CA ILE A 522 -2.32 6.74 -2.27
C ILE A 522 -1.56 7.81 -3.06
N GLY A 523 -2.23 8.88 -3.47
CA GLY A 523 -1.69 9.88 -4.41
C GLY A 523 -1.83 9.50 -5.88
N THR A 524 -2.33 8.30 -6.21
CA THR A 524 -2.73 7.93 -7.58
C THR A 524 -4.24 8.05 -7.78
N ALA A 525 -4.73 7.90 -9.01
CA ALA A 525 -6.17 7.84 -9.29
C ALA A 525 -6.91 6.69 -8.56
N LEU A 526 -6.20 5.61 -8.17
CA LEU A 526 -6.74 4.37 -7.59
C LEU A 526 -6.06 4.03 -6.26
N PRO A 527 -6.29 4.80 -5.19
CA PRO A 527 -5.78 4.47 -3.86
C PRO A 527 -6.43 3.20 -3.30
N GLY A 528 -5.72 2.55 -2.38
CA GLY A 528 -6.25 1.48 -1.57
C GLY A 528 -7.30 1.97 -0.56
N ASP A 529 -8.04 1.01 -0.04
CA ASP A 529 -9.04 1.19 1.03
C ASP A 529 -8.34 1.70 2.32
N PRO A 530 -8.68 2.89 2.86
CA PRO A 530 -8.05 3.43 4.07
C PRO A 530 -8.23 2.52 5.29
N GLU A 531 -9.26 1.68 5.35
CA GLU A 531 -9.49 0.77 6.48
C GLU A 531 -8.46 -0.36 6.56
N LYS A 532 -7.67 -0.58 5.49
CA LYS A 532 -6.51 -1.50 5.50
C LYS A 532 -5.24 -0.88 6.05
N TYR A 533 -5.25 0.44 6.32
CA TYR A 533 -4.09 1.20 6.78
C TYR A 533 -4.43 1.90 8.10
N PRO A 534 -4.45 1.17 9.23
CA PRO A 534 -4.70 1.77 10.54
C PRO A 534 -3.62 2.79 10.92
N VAL A 535 -3.99 3.76 11.76
CA VAL A 535 -3.10 4.79 12.26
C VAL A 535 -2.52 4.33 13.60
N ILE A 536 -1.37 3.66 13.51
CA ILE A 536 -0.59 3.19 14.65
C ILE A 536 0.42 4.28 15.03
N PRO A 537 0.50 4.71 16.31
CA PRO A 537 1.51 5.65 16.77
C PRO A 537 2.93 5.12 16.55
N ASN A 538 3.88 6.00 16.22
CA ASN A 538 5.27 5.61 16.01
C ASN A 538 6.00 5.38 17.36
N GLU A 539 6.03 4.14 17.85
CA GLU A 539 6.68 3.81 19.14
C GLU A 539 8.15 4.20 19.20
N TYR A 540 8.88 4.11 18.08
CA TYR A 540 10.26 4.57 17.95
C TYR A 540 10.43 6.08 18.24
N ARG A 541 9.37 6.88 18.11
CA ARG A 541 9.32 8.32 18.47
C ARG A 541 8.80 8.57 19.88
N GLY A 542 8.28 7.55 20.57
CA GLY A 542 7.51 7.70 21.80
C GLY A 542 6.12 8.34 21.60
N GLU A 543 5.54 8.24 20.40
CA GLU A 543 4.18 8.73 20.15
C GLU A 543 3.15 7.90 20.92
N THR A 544 2.30 8.54 21.73
CA THR A 544 1.14 7.86 22.38
C THR A 544 -0.15 7.94 21.55
N GLY A 545 -0.06 8.57 20.37
CA GLY A 545 -1.18 8.79 19.45
C GLY A 545 -2.04 10.02 19.75
N ASP A 546 -1.68 10.83 20.75
CA ASP A 546 -2.37 12.07 21.12
C ASP A 546 -1.59 13.35 20.74
N PHE A 547 -0.31 13.22 20.39
CA PHE A 547 0.58 14.30 19.98
C PHE A 547 1.60 13.76 18.97
N VAL A 548 1.82 14.52 17.89
CA VAL A 548 2.84 14.24 16.87
C VAL A 548 3.48 15.56 16.41
N HIS A 549 4.71 15.50 15.91
CA HIS A 549 5.45 16.66 15.41
C HIS A 549 6.18 16.36 14.10
N GLY A 550 6.72 17.40 13.48
CA GLY A 550 7.57 17.29 12.30
C GLY A 550 8.15 18.62 11.86
N LYS A 551 8.81 18.58 10.70
CA LYS A 551 9.51 19.68 10.04
C LYS A 551 9.09 19.80 8.58
N GLY A 552 9.34 20.95 7.94
CA GLY A 552 9.06 21.16 6.51
C GLY A 552 7.58 20.94 6.19
N ARG A 553 7.28 20.16 5.15
CA ARG A 553 5.91 19.67 4.84
C ARG A 553 5.17 19.22 6.11
N ILE A 554 3.99 19.79 6.31
CA ILE A 554 3.03 19.26 7.30
C ILE A 554 2.56 17.92 6.74
N TYR A 555 2.81 16.84 7.47
CA TYR A 555 2.32 15.49 7.13
C TYR A 555 2.07 14.68 8.40
N PHE A 556 0.82 14.36 8.68
CA PHE A 556 0.43 13.38 9.69
C PHE A 556 -0.84 12.63 9.29
N ARG A 557 -1.06 11.47 9.89
CA ARG A 557 -2.27 10.68 9.72
C ARG A 557 -3.20 10.84 10.92
N ILE A 558 -4.51 10.92 10.66
CA ILE A 558 -5.57 10.80 11.66
C ILE A 558 -6.27 9.46 11.43
N GLY A 559 -6.49 8.69 12.50
CA GLY A 559 -7.38 7.53 12.50
C GLY A 559 -8.26 7.56 13.74
N LEU A 560 -9.16 6.59 13.89
CA LEU A 560 -10.08 6.49 15.03
C LEU A 560 -9.92 5.17 15.78
N LYS A 561 -9.86 5.25 17.11
CA LYS A 561 -9.69 4.11 18.03
C LYS A 561 -10.95 3.21 18.13
N SER A 562 -12.06 3.61 17.51
CA SER A 562 -13.33 2.88 17.55
C SER A 562 -14.28 3.27 16.41
N ARG A 563 -15.18 2.35 16.05
CA ARG A 563 -16.36 2.62 15.21
C ARG A 563 -17.42 3.38 16.00
N ASN A 564 -18.26 4.17 15.34
CA ASN A 564 -19.42 4.78 15.98
C ASN A 564 -20.56 3.75 16.07
N THR A 565 -21.06 3.52 17.29
CA THR A 565 -22.15 2.56 17.56
C THR A 565 -23.53 3.23 17.59
N ASP A 566 -23.61 4.54 17.83
CA ASP A 566 -24.85 5.31 17.82
C ASP A 566 -25.09 5.86 16.39
N ILE A 567 -25.53 4.98 15.49
CA ILE A 567 -25.56 5.26 14.04
C ILE A 567 -26.41 6.48 13.63
N ASP A 568 -27.35 6.91 14.49
CA ASP A 568 -28.22 8.09 14.30
C ASP A 568 -27.61 9.41 14.83
N LYS A 569 -26.48 9.34 15.54
CA LYS A 569 -25.77 10.49 16.13
C LYS A 569 -24.29 10.46 15.73
N PRO A 570 -23.83 11.37 14.85
CA PRO A 570 -22.41 11.54 14.62
C PRO A 570 -21.71 12.00 15.90
N ARG A 571 -20.45 11.59 16.08
CA ARG A 571 -19.55 12.20 17.08
C ARG A 571 -18.54 13.11 16.40
N TYR A 572 -18.13 14.14 17.15
CA TYR A 572 -17.26 15.20 16.69
C TYR A 572 -16.05 15.35 17.61
N GLY A 573 -14.96 15.88 17.06
CA GLY A 573 -13.76 16.20 17.82
C GLY A 573 -12.81 17.09 17.03
N VAL A 574 -11.64 17.37 17.60
CA VAL A 574 -10.67 18.32 17.04
C VAL A 574 -9.26 17.76 17.14
N VAL A 575 -8.44 18.09 16.14
CA VAL A 575 -6.97 18.11 16.24
C VAL A 575 -6.52 19.56 16.18
N GLU A 576 -5.78 20.02 17.18
CA GLU A 576 -5.14 21.33 17.18
C GLU A 576 -3.82 21.24 16.40
N LEU A 577 -3.63 22.11 15.42
CA LEU A 577 -2.43 22.15 14.58
C LEU A 577 -1.71 23.49 14.76
N THR A 578 -0.48 23.44 15.22
CA THR A 578 0.43 24.60 15.32
C THR A 578 1.55 24.43 14.31
N TYR A 579 1.88 25.46 13.53
CA TYR A 579 2.95 25.39 12.52
C TYR A 579 3.66 26.74 12.33
N GLU A 580 4.92 26.71 11.91
CA GLU A 580 5.78 27.88 11.85
C GLU A 580 5.91 28.49 10.45
N GLY A 581 6.44 29.70 10.36
CA GLY A 581 6.94 30.32 9.13
C GLY A 581 6.63 31.79 9.00
N ASN A 582 7.01 32.37 7.87
CA ASN A 582 7.37 33.78 7.85
C ASN A 582 6.24 34.72 7.42
N ASP A 583 6.31 35.97 7.87
CA ASP A 583 5.58 37.08 7.24
C ASP A 583 6.26 37.56 5.94
N ASP A 584 5.71 38.57 5.28
CA ASP A 584 6.24 39.08 4.00
C ASP A 584 7.55 39.88 4.17
N SER A 585 7.95 40.16 5.42
CA SER A 585 9.25 40.77 5.77
C SER A 585 10.30 39.73 6.16
N GLY A 586 9.94 38.43 6.16
CA GLY A 586 10.82 37.34 6.56
C GLY A 586 10.88 37.10 8.08
N ASN A 587 10.03 37.74 8.88
CA ASN A 587 9.98 37.48 10.33
C ASN A 587 9.27 36.15 10.61
N PHE A 588 9.87 35.34 11.47
CA PHE A 588 9.35 34.04 11.88
C PHE A 588 8.10 34.19 12.77
N LEU A 589 7.01 33.52 12.39
CA LEU A 589 5.74 33.51 13.13
C LEU A 589 5.26 32.07 13.40
N THR A 590 4.49 31.91 14.47
CA THR A 590 3.81 30.65 14.81
C THR A 590 2.30 30.80 14.58
N TYR A 591 1.74 29.98 13.72
CA TYR A 591 0.32 29.94 13.38
C TYR A 591 -0.38 28.80 14.12
N LYS A 592 -1.69 28.96 14.38
CA LYS A 592 -2.54 27.93 14.99
C LYS A 592 -3.84 27.79 14.21
N THR A 593 -4.30 26.55 14.06
CA THR A 593 -5.60 26.22 13.45
C THR A 593 -6.17 24.92 14.06
N LYS A 594 -7.40 24.57 13.70
CA LYS A 594 -8.05 23.30 14.04
C LYS A 594 -8.28 22.48 12.77
N VAL A 595 -8.19 21.15 12.89
CA VAL A 595 -8.71 20.18 11.93
C VAL A 595 -9.88 19.48 12.63
N TYR A 596 -11.10 19.74 12.18
CA TYR A 596 -12.31 19.17 12.82
C TYR A 596 -12.59 17.76 12.31
N VAL A 597 -12.86 16.84 13.23
CA VAL A 597 -13.13 15.42 12.95
C VAL A 597 -14.61 15.14 13.12
N ARG A 598 -15.22 14.43 12.16
CA ARG A 598 -16.59 13.90 12.25
C ARG A 598 -16.60 12.41 11.94
N GLN A 599 -17.14 11.60 12.83
CA GLN A 599 -17.51 10.20 12.53
C GLN A 599 -19.03 10.06 12.61
N GLY A 600 -19.65 9.68 11.49
CA GLY A 600 -21.09 9.42 11.41
C GLY A 600 -21.76 10.09 10.22
N GLU A 601 -22.41 9.27 9.40
CA GLU A 601 -23.09 9.65 8.16
C GLU A 601 -24.54 10.15 8.35
N ALA A 602 -25.09 10.02 9.56
CA ALA A 602 -26.43 10.49 9.87
C ALA A 602 -26.54 12.03 9.73
N PRO A 603 -27.69 12.54 9.26
CA PRO A 603 -27.93 13.98 9.19
C PRO A 603 -28.07 14.56 10.60
N ASP A 604 -27.53 15.75 10.83
CA ASP A 604 -27.41 16.29 12.18
C ASP A 604 -27.54 17.82 12.29
N TYR A 605 -27.83 18.29 13.51
CA TYR A 605 -27.95 19.70 13.84
C TYR A 605 -26.57 20.33 14.02
N LEU A 606 -26.35 21.53 13.49
CA LEU A 606 -25.08 22.26 13.64
C LEU A 606 -25.17 23.34 14.73
N MET A 607 -25.93 24.42 14.50
CA MET A 607 -26.06 25.53 15.46
C MET A 607 -27.28 25.43 16.39
N ARG A 608 -28.38 24.82 15.91
CA ARG A 608 -29.70 24.85 16.58
C ARG A 608 -30.50 23.57 16.33
N SER A 609 -31.35 23.21 17.29
CA SER A 609 -32.12 21.96 17.30
C SER A 609 -33.61 22.11 17.69
N GLY A 610 -34.10 23.34 17.88
CA GLY A 610 -35.50 23.62 18.17
C GLY A 610 -36.40 23.58 16.93
N SER A 611 -37.72 23.56 17.15
CA SER A 611 -38.73 23.38 16.10
C SER A 611 -39.32 24.69 15.53
N SER A 612 -39.05 25.85 16.13
CA SER A 612 -39.61 27.15 15.69
C SER A 612 -38.92 28.35 16.33
N GLY A 613 -38.99 29.52 15.70
CA GLY A 613 -38.52 30.78 16.28
C GLY A 613 -36.99 30.88 16.35
N SER A 614 -36.47 31.65 17.30
CA SER A 614 -35.02 31.90 17.45
C SER A 614 -34.17 30.65 17.76
N SER A 615 -34.81 29.56 18.21
CA SER A 615 -34.17 28.26 18.46
C SER A 615 -34.31 27.27 17.30
N PHE A 616 -34.97 27.64 16.19
CA PHE A 616 -35.22 26.75 15.06
C PHE A 616 -33.94 26.18 14.45
N GLY A 617 -33.95 24.93 14.01
CA GLY A 617 -32.90 24.32 13.20
C GLY A 617 -33.32 22.98 12.59
N ARG A 618 -32.50 22.45 11.69
CA ARG A 618 -32.73 21.17 10.99
C ARG A 618 -31.47 20.31 10.93
N LYS A 619 -31.70 19.00 10.80
CA LYS A 619 -30.66 18.00 10.55
C LYS A 619 -30.29 18.00 9.06
N PHE A 620 -29.10 18.47 8.73
CA PHE A 620 -28.55 18.49 7.36
C PHE A 620 -27.80 17.20 7.04
N SER A 621 -27.93 16.69 5.81
CA SER A 621 -27.10 15.59 5.29
C SER A 621 -25.61 15.99 5.24
N PRO A 622 -24.66 15.08 5.51
CA PRO A 622 -23.24 15.32 5.22
C PRO A 622 -22.89 15.25 3.72
N TYR A 623 -23.83 14.85 2.85
CA TYR A 623 -23.58 14.55 1.43
C TYR A 623 -24.44 15.39 0.46
N ASN A 624 -23.89 15.77 -0.69
CA ASN A 624 -24.63 16.35 -1.82
C ASN A 624 -25.54 15.32 -2.52
N LEU A 625 -26.60 15.82 -3.17
CA LEU A 625 -27.50 15.03 -4.01
C LEU A 625 -26.88 14.74 -5.39
N THR A 626 -27.13 13.55 -5.93
CA THR A 626 -26.78 13.16 -7.31
C THR A 626 -27.82 12.22 -7.91
N ALA A 627 -27.77 11.98 -9.22
CA ALA A 627 -28.54 10.91 -9.85
C ALA A 627 -27.86 9.55 -9.64
N LYS A 628 -28.65 8.49 -9.44
CA LYS A 628 -28.12 7.11 -9.39
C LYS A 628 -27.44 6.71 -10.68
N ALA A 629 -27.84 7.27 -11.82
CA ALA A 629 -27.17 7.05 -13.10
C ALA A 629 -25.69 7.53 -13.10
N TYR A 630 -25.38 8.61 -12.40
CA TYR A 630 -23.98 9.05 -12.19
C TYR A 630 -23.29 8.23 -11.10
N LYS A 631 -23.94 8.01 -9.95
CA LYS A 631 -23.35 7.25 -8.84
C LYS A 631 -22.98 5.81 -9.23
N ASN A 632 -23.83 5.15 -10.00
CA ASN A 632 -23.62 3.77 -10.45
C ASN A 632 -22.70 3.67 -11.68
N ASN A 633 -22.37 4.80 -12.34
CA ASN A 633 -21.43 4.87 -13.46
C ASN A 633 -20.66 6.20 -13.44
N PRO A 634 -19.67 6.37 -12.54
CA PRO A 634 -18.90 7.61 -12.45
C PRO A 634 -18.08 7.92 -13.71
N GLY A 635 -17.78 6.92 -14.53
CA GLY A 635 -17.09 7.09 -15.81
C GLY A 635 -17.95 7.77 -16.90
N SER A 636 -19.26 7.91 -16.68
CA SER A 636 -20.23 8.39 -17.69
C SER A 636 -19.81 9.70 -18.36
N ILE A 637 -20.16 9.80 -19.65
CA ILE A 637 -19.95 10.99 -20.48
C ILE A 637 -21.24 11.79 -20.71
N ALA A 638 -22.35 11.42 -20.08
CA ALA A 638 -23.62 12.14 -20.24
C ALA A 638 -23.54 13.54 -19.59
N GLU A 639 -23.81 14.59 -20.38
CA GLU A 639 -23.90 15.98 -19.88
C GLU A 639 -25.01 16.15 -18.82
N TRP A 640 -26.10 15.38 -18.95
CA TRP A 640 -27.19 15.29 -17.98
C TRP A 640 -27.94 13.95 -18.03
N TYR A 641 -28.63 13.61 -16.94
CA TYR A 641 -29.67 12.57 -16.88
C TYR A 641 -31.00 13.18 -16.43
N GLY A 642 -32.11 12.71 -17.00
CA GLY A 642 -33.45 13.05 -16.49
C GLY A 642 -33.74 12.34 -15.17
N VAL A 643 -34.57 12.93 -14.32
CA VAL A 643 -34.99 12.38 -13.01
C VAL A 643 -36.51 12.21 -12.98
N ASP A 644 -36.99 10.98 -12.78
CA ASP A 644 -38.41 10.71 -12.52
C ASP A 644 -38.81 11.00 -11.06
N ILE A 645 -39.45 12.14 -10.85
CA ILE A 645 -40.01 12.57 -9.56
C ILE A 645 -41.02 11.58 -8.95
N SER A 646 -41.64 10.70 -9.74
CA SER A 646 -42.54 9.66 -9.22
C SER A 646 -41.78 8.46 -8.62
N ASN A 647 -40.48 8.35 -8.89
CA ASN A 647 -39.63 7.19 -8.58
C ASN A 647 -38.31 7.59 -7.89
N LEU A 648 -38.26 8.72 -7.17
CA LEU A 648 -37.03 9.29 -6.57
C LEU A 648 -36.15 8.28 -5.82
N GLY A 649 -36.74 7.28 -5.15
CA GLY A 649 -35.99 6.21 -4.48
C GLY A 649 -35.07 5.38 -5.39
N ASN A 650 -35.30 5.39 -6.71
CA ASN A 650 -34.50 4.71 -7.74
C ASN A 650 -33.78 5.66 -8.71
N GLU A 651 -34.13 6.94 -8.72
CA GLU A 651 -33.56 7.94 -9.63
C GLU A 651 -32.40 8.73 -8.99
N VAL A 652 -32.50 9.03 -7.69
CA VAL A 652 -31.52 9.86 -6.96
C VAL A 652 -30.84 9.12 -5.80
N ALA A 653 -29.66 9.61 -5.42
CA ALA A 653 -28.92 9.17 -4.25
C ALA A 653 -28.11 10.33 -3.67
N PHE A 654 -27.60 10.14 -2.46
CA PHE A 654 -26.48 10.95 -1.97
C PHE A 654 -25.15 10.42 -2.54
N VAL A 655 -24.18 11.30 -2.73
CA VAL A 655 -22.76 10.93 -2.97
C VAL A 655 -22.19 10.11 -1.79
N ASP A 656 -21.07 9.42 -1.98
CA ASP A 656 -20.48 8.55 -0.94
C ASP A 656 -19.52 9.26 0.01
N TYR A 657 -19.06 10.46 -0.34
CA TYR A 657 -18.09 11.23 0.43
C TYR A 657 -18.45 12.73 0.45
N PRO A 658 -18.27 13.47 1.56
CA PRO A 658 -18.70 14.88 1.66
C PRO A 658 -18.04 15.83 0.66
N THR A 659 -16.84 15.54 0.15
CA THR A 659 -16.14 16.37 -0.85
C THR A 659 -16.67 16.23 -2.28
N GLN A 660 -17.42 15.17 -2.59
CA GLN A 660 -17.95 14.95 -3.93
C GLN A 660 -19.03 15.98 -4.29
N ALA A 661 -18.92 16.59 -5.47
CA ALA A 661 -19.83 17.66 -5.91
C ALA A 661 -21.29 17.21 -6.03
N GLY A 662 -21.53 15.94 -6.37
CA GLY A 662 -22.84 15.45 -6.76
C GLY A 662 -23.24 15.95 -8.14
N ALA A 663 -24.54 16.12 -8.38
CA ALA A 663 -25.04 16.73 -9.62
C ALA A 663 -25.48 18.18 -9.38
N HIS A 664 -25.38 19.01 -10.42
CA HIS A 664 -26.05 20.31 -10.45
C HIS A 664 -27.49 20.14 -10.94
N PHE A 665 -28.43 20.92 -10.40
CA PHE A 665 -29.84 20.88 -10.78
C PHE A 665 -30.36 22.30 -11.02
N GLN A 666 -31.17 22.51 -12.06
CA GLN A 666 -31.93 23.77 -12.18
C GLN A 666 -32.98 23.83 -11.06
N TRP A 667 -33.30 25.02 -10.53
CA TRP A 667 -34.25 25.10 -9.41
C TRP A 667 -35.67 24.66 -9.80
N GLY A 668 -36.06 25.06 -11.01
CA GLY A 668 -37.38 24.91 -11.61
C GLY A 668 -37.49 25.74 -12.88
N LEU A 669 -38.52 25.48 -13.69
CA LEU A 669 -38.86 26.22 -14.91
C LEU A 669 -40.36 26.54 -14.93
N ALA A 670 -40.81 27.31 -15.91
CA ALA A 670 -42.24 27.59 -16.14
C ALA A 670 -43.13 26.33 -16.03
N LYS A 671 -44.37 26.51 -15.57
CA LYS A 671 -45.33 25.44 -15.23
C LYS A 671 -45.51 24.34 -16.31
N GLY A 672 -45.40 24.68 -17.60
CA GLY A 672 -45.49 23.71 -18.71
C GLY A 672 -44.18 22.95 -19.02
N HIS A 673 -43.07 23.34 -18.40
CA HIS A 673 -41.70 22.92 -18.74
C HIS A 673 -40.92 22.32 -17.55
N THR A 674 -41.57 22.09 -16.40
CA THR A 674 -40.93 21.56 -15.18
C THR A 674 -40.14 20.27 -15.40
N ARG A 675 -40.62 19.37 -16.29
CA ARG A 675 -39.91 18.14 -16.68
C ARG A 675 -38.51 18.38 -17.29
N LEU A 676 -38.24 19.57 -17.84
CA LEU A 676 -36.93 19.94 -18.36
C LEU A 676 -35.97 20.45 -17.26
N ALA A 677 -36.50 20.89 -16.11
CA ALA A 677 -35.71 21.28 -14.94
C ALA A 677 -35.25 20.06 -14.13
N ASN A 678 -35.98 18.94 -14.22
CA ASN A 678 -35.67 17.66 -13.59
C ASN A 678 -34.54 16.93 -14.35
N ARG A 679 -33.42 17.64 -14.52
CA ARG A 679 -32.16 17.16 -15.09
C ARG A 679 -31.09 17.25 -14.01
N ALA A 680 -30.47 16.11 -13.71
CA ALA A 680 -29.21 16.04 -12.99
C ALA A 680 -28.09 16.30 -14.00
N TYR A 681 -27.37 17.41 -13.88
CA TYR A 681 -26.26 17.76 -14.75
C TYR A 681 -24.93 17.28 -14.17
N HIS A 682 -24.00 16.86 -15.05
CA HIS A 682 -22.67 16.36 -14.68
C HIS A 682 -21.89 17.39 -13.84
N PRO A 683 -21.11 17.00 -12.82
CA PRO A 683 -20.36 17.97 -11.98
C PRO A 683 -19.27 18.75 -12.71
N THR A 684 -18.68 18.19 -13.78
CA THR A 684 -17.51 18.79 -14.46
C THR A 684 -17.74 19.03 -15.95
N ASN A 685 -16.90 19.88 -16.57
CA ASN A 685 -16.96 20.19 -18.01
C ASN A 685 -16.35 19.10 -18.93
N LYS A 686 -16.08 17.88 -18.43
CA LYS A 686 -15.48 16.76 -19.19
C LYS A 686 -16.08 16.52 -20.59
N ASN A 687 -17.39 16.73 -20.75
CA ASN A 687 -18.15 16.24 -21.90
C ASN A 687 -18.88 17.33 -22.70
N VAL A 688 -18.70 18.63 -22.39
CA VAL A 688 -19.47 19.70 -23.07
C VAL A 688 -19.08 19.82 -24.54
N SER A 689 -20.04 19.47 -25.39
CA SER A 689 -19.84 19.21 -26.82
C SER A 689 -19.61 20.46 -27.69
N SER A 690 -19.84 21.67 -27.16
CA SER A 690 -19.65 22.93 -27.90
C SER A 690 -18.93 23.99 -27.06
N GLY A 691 -17.60 23.98 -27.11
CA GLY A 691 -16.69 24.93 -26.45
C GLY A 691 -16.68 24.78 -24.92
N TRP A 692 -17.77 25.23 -24.29
CA TRP A 692 -18.04 25.08 -22.86
C TRP A 692 -19.54 24.86 -22.56
N SER A 693 -20.40 24.87 -23.58
CA SER A 693 -21.86 24.90 -23.44
C SER A 693 -22.50 23.50 -23.52
N ILE A 694 -23.63 23.34 -22.81
CA ILE A 694 -24.53 22.19 -22.90
C ILE A 694 -25.62 22.51 -23.94
N PRO A 695 -25.76 21.73 -25.04
CA PRO A 695 -26.85 21.87 -25.99
C PRO A 695 -28.24 21.80 -25.34
N ASP A 696 -29.19 22.56 -25.90
CA ASP A 696 -30.58 22.62 -25.43
C ASP A 696 -30.74 22.90 -23.91
N TRP A 697 -29.91 23.82 -23.40
CA TRP A 697 -30.02 24.36 -22.05
C TRP A 697 -31.40 25.06 -21.84
N PRO A 698 -32.24 24.64 -20.87
CA PRO A 698 -33.61 25.15 -20.77
C PRO A 698 -33.69 26.56 -20.17
N LYS A 699 -34.31 27.49 -20.91
CA LYS A 699 -34.43 28.92 -20.55
C LYS A 699 -35.87 29.45 -20.58
N PHE A 700 -36.78 28.70 -19.96
CA PHE A 700 -38.21 29.03 -19.91
C PHE A 700 -38.52 29.96 -18.72
N TYR A 701 -38.90 31.20 -19.03
CA TYR A 701 -39.28 32.23 -18.05
C TYR A 701 -40.67 32.01 -17.45
N THR A 702 -40.89 32.47 -16.22
CA THR A 702 -42.15 32.34 -15.48
C THR A 702 -42.94 33.66 -15.49
N ASP A 703 -44.22 33.64 -15.86
CA ASP A 703 -45.07 34.86 -15.89
C ASP A 703 -45.64 35.26 -14.51
N SER A 704 -45.33 34.51 -13.46
CA SER A 704 -45.76 34.76 -12.07
C SER A 704 -44.83 34.06 -11.07
N PRO A 705 -44.75 34.51 -9.79
CA PRO A 705 -43.81 33.95 -8.81
C PRO A 705 -44.01 32.44 -8.60
N PRO A 706 -42.95 31.62 -8.75
CA PRO A 706 -43.05 30.16 -8.80
C PRO A 706 -43.12 29.53 -7.40
N LEU A 707 -44.15 29.86 -6.62
CA LEU A 707 -44.23 29.49 -5.21
C LEU A 707 -44.18 27.96 -4.98
N TRP A 708 -43.41 27.55 -3.97
CA TRP A 708 -43.10 26.15 -3.70
C TRP A 708 -44.30 25.37 -3.14
N ASP A 709 -44.97 25.93 -2.13
CA ASP A 709 -46.18 25.35 -1.52
C ASP A 709 -47.28 26.40 -1.22
N PRO A 710 -47.78 27.13 -2.24
CA PRO A 710 -48.88 28.09 -2.05
C PRO A 710 -50.17 27.41 -1.59
N ALA A 711 -51.01 28.15 -0.86
CA ALA A 711 -52.32 27.65 -0.41
C ALA A 711 -53.28 27.36 -1.58
N THR A 712 -53.15 28.09 -2.68
CA THR A 712 -53.97 27.96 -3.89
C THR A 712 -53.11 28.14 -5.14
N GLY A 713 -53.39 27.40 -6.21
CA GLY A 713 -52.66 27.48 -7.47
C GLY A 713 -51.76 26.27 -7.72
N PHE A 714 -50.72 26.44 -8.54
CA PHE A 714 -49.76 25.39 -8.84
C PHE A 714 -48.62 25.39 -7.82
N LYS A 715 -48.23 24.22 -7.33
CA LYS A 715 -47.21 24.02 -6.29
C LYS A 715 -45.92 23.50 -6.94
N TYR A 716 -44.85 24.28 -6.87
CA TYR A 716 -43.59 23.88 -7.51
C TYR A 716 -42.97 22.62 -6.85
N LYS A 717 -43.19 22.40 -5.54
CA LYS A 717 -42.71 21.18 -4.84
C LYS A 717 -43.21 19.88 -5.48
N ASP A 718 -44.46 19.86 -5.96
CA ASP A 718 -45.13 18.66 -6.47
C ASP A 718 -44.60 18.23 -7.85
N SER A 719 -43.67 19.00 -8.44
CA SER A 719 -43.02 18.71 -9.72
C SER A 719 -41.50 18.80 -9.70
N LEU A 720 -40.89 19.31 -8.64
CA LEU A 720 -39.48 19.71 -8.59
C LEU A 720 -38.77 19.39 -7.26
N GLU A 721 -39.47 18.88 -6.24
CA GLU A 721 -38.78 18.24 -5.12
C GLU A 721 -38.13 16.95 -5.62
N ILE A 722 -36.83 16.80 -5.34
CA ILE A 722 -35.99 15.70 -5.83
C ILE A 722 -35.06 15.13 -4.76
N CYS A 723 -35.10 15.64 -3.52
CA CYS A 723 -34.45 14.97 -2.39
C CYS A 723 -35.11 13.60 -2.13
N PRO A 724 -34.34 12.56 -1.77
CA PRO A 724 -34.85 11.19 -1.64
C PRO A 724 -35.88 11.04 -0.52
N PRO A 725 -36.67 9.94 -0.50
CA PRO A 725 -37.65 9.66 0.55
C PRO A 725 -37.08 9.83 1.97
N GLY A 726 -37.82 10.52 2.84
CA GLY A 726 -37.38 10.91 4.18
C GLY A 726 -36.58 12.22 4.25
N TYR A 727 -36.28 12.86 3.11
CA TYR A 727 -35.59 14.15 2.99
C TYR A 727 -36.39 15.16 2.15
N TYR A 728 -35.96 16.43 2.14
CA TYR A 728 -36.49 17.52 1.32
C TYR A 728 -35.48 18.66 1.13
N ARG A 729 -35.75 19.59 0.22
CA ARG A 729 -34.92 20.77 -0.08
C ARG A 729 -35.12 21.84 1.02
N PRO A 730 -34.08 22.24 1.77
CA PRO A 730 -34.19 23.19 2.88
C PRO A 730 -34.73 24.56 2.48
N THR A 731 -35.51 25.17 3.35
CA THR A 731 -36.09 26.51 3.12
C THR A 731 -35.07 27.65 3.31
N ASP A 732 -35.33 28.79 2.66
CA ASP A 732 -34.82 30.09 3.08
C ASP A 732 -35.97 31.08 3.33
N GLY A 733 -36.68 30.88 4.43
CA GLY A 733 -37.90 31.61 4.77
C GLY A 733 -39.17 30.94 4.22
N PRO A 734 -40.33 31.61 4.23
CA PRO A 734 -41.61 31.00 3.88
C PRO A 734 -41.66 30.42 2.46
N ILE A 735 -42.30 29.26 2.32
CA ILE A 735 -42.46 28.52 1.04
C ILE A 735 -43.80 28.76 0.33
N ASN A 736 -44.75 29.41 1.01
CA ASN A 736 -46.12 29.65 0.54
C ASN A 736 -46.37 31.07 0.01
N LYS A 737 -45.35 31.94 0.04
CA LYS A 737 -45.33 33.33 -0.44
C LYS A 737 -43.88 33.72 -0.77
N ILE A 738 -43.67 34.92 -1.31
CA ILE A 738 -42.32 35.48 -1.48
C ILE A 738 -41.67 35.66 -0.09
N ALA A 739 -40.45 35.16 0.08
CA ALA A 739 -39.63 35.35 1.26
C ALA A 739 -38.76 36.60 1.09
N THR A 740 -38.88 37.58 1.98
CA THR A 740 -38.07 38.82 1.94
C THR A 740 -36.85 38.76 2.85
N ASN A 741 -36.90 37.94 3.91
CA ASN A 741 -35.80 37.68 4.85
C ASN A 741 -35.08 38.95 5.38
N SER A 742 -35.80 40.07 5.49
CA SER A 742 -35.27 41.42 5.72
C SER A 742 -36.09 42.19 6.75
N PHE A 743 -35.47 43.21 7.36
CA PHE A 743 -35.99 44.17 8.35
C PHE A 743 -36.50 43.59 9.68
N GLY A 744 -36.79 42.29 9.75
CA GLY A 744 -37.14 41.56 10.97
C GLY A 744 -36.81 40.07 10.86
N TYR A 745 -36.82 39.38 11.99
CA TYR A 745 -36.43 37.96 12.04
C TYR A 745 -37.56 36.96 11.73
N ASP A 746 -38.83 37.40 11.67
CA ASP A 746 -40.00 36.50 11.53
C ASP A 746 -39.91 35.51 10.35
N GLN A 747 -39.29 35.92 9.24
CA GLN A 747 -39.05 35.07 8.08
C GLN A 747 -37.70 34.34 8.13
N VAL A 748 -36.67 34.96 8.73
CA VAL A 748 -35.36 34.31 8.95
C VAL A 748 -35.50 33.13 9.92
N TYR A 749 -36.38 33.22 10.92
CA TYR A 749 -36.76 32.10 11.81
C TYR A 749 -37.59 31.00 11.11
N GLN A 750 -37.89 31.15 9.81
CA GLN A 750 -38.45 30.12 8.92
C GLN A 750 -37.42 29.63 7.88
N SER A 751 -36.16 30.09 7.96
CA SER A 751 -35.05 29.65 7.10
C SER A 751 -34.28 28.50 7.74
N GLU A 752 -34.38 27.33 7.13
CA GLU A 752 -33.62 26.16 7.57
C GLU A 752 -32.13 26.32 7.27
N TRP A 753 -31.77 27.01 6.19
CA TRP A 753 -30.39 27.41 5.91
C TRP A 753 -29.82 28.35 6.98
N ARG A 754 -30.41 29.53 7.16
CA ARG A 754 -29.83 30.60 8.00
C ARG A 754 -29.81 30.22 9.48
N MET A 755 -30.83 29.49 9.95
CA MET A 755 -30.96 29.13 11.37
C MET A 755 -30.14 27.91 11.78
N SER A 756 -29.96 26.93 10.88
CA SER A 756 -29.23 25.70 11.24
C SER A 756 -27.73 25.87 11.19
N LEU A 757 -27.20 26.75 10.33
CA LEU A 757 -25.77 26.80 10.00
C LEU A 757 -25.00 27.97 10.61
N PHE A 758 -25.61 29.14 10.82
CA PHE A 758 -24.91 30.33 11.31
C PHE A 758 -25.24 30.64 12.77
N ASN A 759 -24.24 31.05 13.55
CA ASN A 759 -24.42 31.50 14.91
C ASN A 759 -25.25 32.79 14.93
N GLU A 760 -24.94 33.74 14.04
CA GLU A 760 -25.75 34.92 13.73
C GLU A 760 -26.52 34.71 12.40
N PRO A 761 -27.83 34.41 12.41
CA PRO A 761 -28.60 34.19 11.19
C PRO A 761 -28.70 35.48 10.36
N MET A 762 -28.13 35.46 9.14
CA MET A 762 -28.07 36.63 8.25
C MET A 762 -29.45 37.20 7.93
N LYS A 763 -29.56 38.52 7.88
CA LYS A 763 -30.72 39.20 7.28
C LYS A 763 -30.34 39.82 5.94
N GLY A 764 -31.31 39.94 5.03
CA GLY A 764 -31.11 40.58 3.74
C GLY A 764 -30.68 39.64 2.62
N ASP A 765 -30.29 40.28 1.51
CA ASP A 765 -29.86 39.68 0.25
C ASP A 765 -28.44 40.14 -0.10
N GLY A 766 -27.55 39.21 -0.45
CA GLY A 766 -26.24 39.52 -1.04
C GLY A 766 -26.31 40.03 -2.48
N SER A 767 -27.49 39.95 -3.13
CA SER A 767 -27.75 40.59 -4.42
C SER A 767 -28.21 42.04 -4.23
N PRO A 768 -27.57 43.03 -4.87
CA PRO A 768 -27.99 44.43 -4.79
C PRO A 768 -29.26 44.73 -5.60
N THR A 769 -29.68 43.86 -6.52
CA THR A 769 -30.77 44.15 -7.46
C THR A 769 -32.14 44.19 -6.80
N THR A 770 -32.41 43.29 -5.84
CA THR A 770 -33.66 43.26 -5.04
C THR A 770 -33.74 44.43 -4.04
N VAL A 771 -32.59 45.04 -3.72
CA VAL A 771 -32.49 46.19 -2.82
C VAL A 771 -32.73 47.49 -3.58
N TYR A 772 -32.07 47.69 -4.73
CA TYR A 772 -32.10 48.96 -5.46
C TYR A 772 -33.14 49.03 -6.59
N GLN A 773 -33.53 47.87 -7.16
CA GLN A 773 -34.44 47.76 -8.30
C GLN A 773 -35.56 46.70 -8.11
N PRO A 774 -36.18 46.57 -6.92
CA PRO A 774 -37.28 45.60 -6.72
C PRO A 774 -38.47 45.91 -7.63
N ILE A 775 -39.11 44.85 -8.16
CA ILE A 775 -40.34 45.00 -8.95
C ILE A 775 -41.52 45.51 -8.11
N ASP A 776 -41.56 45.10 -6.85
CA ASP A 776 -42.55 45.50 -5.86
C ASP A 776 -41.81 46.06 -4.62
N PRO A 777 -41.85 47.39 -4.41
CA PRO A 777 -41.21 48.02 -3.26
C PRO A 777 -41.68 47.53 -1.88
N THR A 778 -42.86 46.88 -1.78
CA THR A 778 -43.38 46.36 -0.51
C THR A 778 -42.69 45.08 -0.05
N VAL A 779 -42.06 44.35 -0.97
CA VAL A 779 -41.26 43.14 -0.70
C VAL A 779 -39.75 43.37 -0.90
N LYS A 780 -39.31 44.62 -0.89
CA LYS A 780 -37.88 45.01 -0.94
C LYS A 780 -37.05 44.31 0.15
N THR A 781 -35.80 44.01 -0.18
CA THR A 781 -34.79 43.46 0.74
C THR A 781 -33.91 44.54 1.39
N GLU A 782 -33.25 44.20 2.49
CA GLU A 782 -32.05 44.92 2.96
C GLU A 782 -30.79 44.30 2.32
N LEU A 783 -29.75 45.09 2.05
CA LEU A 783 -28.50 44.59 1.50
C LEU A 783 -27.71 43.87 2.59
N TYR A 784 -27.45 42.58 2.40
CA TYR A 784 -26.43 41.87 3.17
C TYR A 784 -25.06 42.18 2.56
N VAL A 785 -24.18 42.79 3.34
CA VAL A 785 -22.77 42.96 2.96
C VAL A 785 -21.99 41.77 3.53
N PRO A 786 -21.38 40.91 2.70
CA PRO A 786 -20.60 39.78 3.18
C PRO A 786 -19.42 40.20 4.08
N LYS A 787 -19.12 39.34 5.06
CA LYS A 787 -17.96 39.38 5.95
C LYS A 787 -17.44 37.96 6.16
N ILE A 788 -16.16 37.83 6.54
CA ILE A 788 -15.64 36.59 7.11
C ILE A 788 -16.41 36.26 8.40
N LEU A 789 -16.69 34.97 8.63
CA LEU A 789 -17.45 34.47 9.77
C LEU A 789 -16.57 33.55 10.62
N ASN A 790 -16.71 33.62 11.95
CA ASN A 790 -15.88 32.85 12.88
C ASN A 790 -16.21 31.35 12.83
N GLU A 791 -17.43 31.00 12.43
CA GLU A 791 -17.90 29.64 12.18
C GLU A 791 -17.52 29.08 10.80
N VAL A 792 -16.82 29.83 9.94
CA VAL A 792 -16.47 29.42 8.57
C VAL A 792 -14.97 29.20 8.39
N MET A 793 -14.62 28.03 7.87
CA MET A 793 -13.28 27.69 7.38
C MET A 793 -13.36 27.23 5.92
N TYR A 794 -12.25 27.29 5.19
CA TYR A 794 -12.21 26.94 3.77
C TYR A 794 -10.97 26.14 3.38
N GLY A 795 -11.15 25.05 2.64
CA GLY A 795 -10.03 24.25 2.15
C GLY A 795 -10.38 22.79 1.85
N PHE A 796 -9.41 21.91 2.02
CA PHE A 796 -9.55 20.47 1.78
C PHE A 796 -10.10 19.74 3.01
N TYR A 797 -10.70 18.57 2.78
CA TYR A 797 -11.38 17.79 3.82
C TYR A 797 -11.07 16.31 3.59
N ALA A 798 -10.48 15.66 4.60
CA ALA A 798 -9.93 14.32 4.47
C ALA A 798 -11.00 13.26 4.79
N ASP A 799 -11.76 12.85 3.77
CA ASP A 799 -12.90 11.95 3.88
C ASP A 799 -12.63 10.51 3.42
N GLY A 800 -11.38 10.18 3.07
CA GLY A 800 -10.98 8.88 2.53
C GLY A 800 -11.13 8.81 1.01
N PHE A 801 -11.73 9.83 0.38
CA PHE A 801 -11.78 9.96 -1.07
C PHE A 801 -10.84 11.05 -1.59
N PHE A 802 -10.88 12.24 -0.99
CA PHE A 802 -10.13 13.41 -1.43
C PHE A 802 -8.64 13.35 -1.05
N ASP A 803 -8.35 13.12 0.24
CA ASP A 803 -6.99 13.09 0.78
C ASP A 803 -6.12 11.95 0.23
N ARG A 804 -6.75 10.95 -0.37
CA ARG A 804 -6.09 9.79 -0.96
C ARG A 804 -5.72 9.95 -2.45
N ARG A 805 -6.13 11.04 -3.11
CA ARG A 805 -6.08 11.18 -4.58
C ARG A 805 -5.28 12.41 -5.05
N PRO A 806 -4.69 12.37 -6.26
CA PRO A 806 -3.89 13.45 -6.79
C PRO A 806 -4.77 14.66 -7.07
N ILE A 807 -4.51 15.77 -6.37
CA ILE A 807 -5.17 17.04 -6.63
C ILE A 807 -4.65 17.57 -7.97
N LYS A 808 -5.55 17.63 -8.95
CA LYS A 808 -5.28 18.05 -10.34
C LYS A 808 -5.94 19.40 -10.62
N THR A 809 -5.49 20.06 -11.69
CA THR A 809 -6.07 21.34 -12.14
C THR A 809 -6.71 21.19 -13.50
N GLU A 810 -7.94 21.68 -13.65
CA GLU A 810 -8.69 21.67 -14.91
C GLU A 810 -9.20 23.07 -15.25
N ALA A 811 -9.57 23.29 -16.51
CA ALA A 811 -10.02 24.58 -17.02
C ALA A 811 -11.55 24.76 -16.92
N MET A 812 -12.01 25.97 -16.59
CA MET A 812 -13.41 26.38 -16.64
C MET A 812 -13.56 27.82 -17.13
N ILE A 813 -14.78 28.22 -17.50
CA ILE A 813 -15.09 29.64 -17.77
C ILE A 813 -14.88 30.46 -16.51
N ASP A 814 -14.22 31.61 -16.66
CA ASP A 814 -14.19 32.66 -15.64
C ASP A 814 -15.58 33.29 -15.55
N GLY A 815 -16.26 33.13 -14.41
CA GLY A 815 -17.60 33.67 -14.18
C GLY A 815 -17.65 35.18 -13.91
N LEU A 816 -16.51 35.85 -13.75
CA LEU A 816 -16.38 37.30 -13.61
C LEU A 816 -16.10 37.98 -14.96
N ASP A 817 -15.28 37.36 -15.81
CA ASP A 817 -14.89 37.89 -17.14
C ASP A 817 -15.46 37.09 -18.33
N ARG A 818 -16.59 36.41 -18.09
CA ARG A 818 -17.29 35.52 -19.03
C ARG A 818 -17.48 36.12 -20.43
N ALA A 819 -17.79 37.41 -20.52
CA ALA A 819 -18.11 38.09 -21.78
C ALA A 819 -16.93 38.12 -22.77
N ASN A 820 -15.69 38.04 -22.27
CA ASN A 820 -14.47 37.99 -23.08
C ASN A 820 -14.02 36.55 -23.43
N GLY A 821 -14.73 35.52 -22.94
CA GLY A 821 -14.37 34.11 -23.14
C GLY A 821 -13.21 33.64 -22.25
N THR A 822 -12.89 34.40 -21.21
CA THR A 822 -11.76 34.14 -20.30
C THR A 822 -11.93 32.82 -19.54
N VAL A 823 -10.80 32.14 -19.29
CA VAL A 823 -10.73 30.79 -18.71
C VAL A 823 -9.84 30.81 -17.46
N THR A 824 -10.37 30.31 -16.35
CA THR A 824 -9.64 30.10 -15.09
C THR A 824 -9.34 28.61 -14.85
N ARG A 825 -8.48 28.30 -13.88
CA ARG A 825 -8.11 26.92 -13.49
C ARG A 825 -8.60 26.59 -12.08
N TYR A 826 -9.51 25.62 -11.98
CA TYR A 826 -9.95 25.07 -10.71
C TYR A 826 -9.11 23.88 -10.26
N LYS A 827 -9.29 23.46 -9.00
CA LYS A 827 -8.57 22.35 -8.36
C LYS A 827 -9.55 21.30 -7.80
N GLY A 828 -9.15 20.05 -7.78
CA GLY A 828 -9.87 18.96 -7.12
C GLY A 828 -9.33 17.58 -7.52
N VAL A 829 -10.05 16.52 -7.14
CA VAL A 829 -9.71 15.13 -7.51
C VAL A 829 -10.81 14.52 -8.37
N ALA A 830 -10.46 13.49 -9.16
CA ALA A 830 -11.39 12.77 -10.03
C ALA A 830 -12.19 13.65 -11.02
N LEU A 831 -11.63 14.79 -11.43
CA LEU A 831 -12.29 15.83 -12.25
C LEU A 831 -12.75 15.36 -13.65
N ASN A 832 -12.23 14.22 -14.11
CA ASN A 832 -12.62 13.51 -15.33
C ASN A 832 -13.73 12.46 -15.11
N SER A 833 -14.55 12.62 -14.07
CA SER A 833 -15.63 11.68 -13.71
C SER A 833 -16.79 12.40 -13.01
N ALA A 834 -17.89 11.68 -12.78
CA ALA A 834 -18.99 12.16 -11.93
C ALA A 834 -18.71 12.01 -10.42
N ASP A 835 -17.62 11.35 -10.03
CA ASP A 835 -17.10 11.30 -8.65
C ASP A 835 -16.26 12.54 -8.28
N ALA A 836 -16.18 13.54 -9.17
CA ALA A 836 -15.37 14.73 -8.98
C ALA A 836 -15.60 15.42 -7.63
N ALA A 837 -14.51 15.64 -6.91
CA ALA A 837 -14.51 16.12 -5.54
C ALA A 837 -13.60 17.33 -5.35
N TYR A 838 -14.00 18.22 -4.46
CA TYR A 838 -13.49 19.58 -4.37
C TYR A 838 -13.20 19.99 -2.92
N GLY A 839 -12.23 20.89 -2.75
CA GLY A 839 -12.18 21.74 -1.56
C GLY A 839 -13.45 22.59 -1.42
N GLY A 840 -13.66 23.18 -0.25
CA GLY A 840 -14.92 23.84 0.05
C GLY A 840 -15.00 24.43 1.45
N THR A 841 -16.21 24.77 1.85
CA THR A 841 -16.51 25.46 3.09
C THR A 841 -16.85 24.45 4.18
N LEU A 842 -16.13 24.50 5.31
CA LEU A 842 -16.50 23.82 6.54
C LEU A 842 -17.19 24.84 7.45
N ILE A 843 -18.39 24.51 7.92
CA ILE A 843 -19.11 25.32 8.92
C ILE A 843 -19.05 24.59 10.25
N VAL A 844 -18.68 25.29 11.33
CA VAL A 844 -18.36 24.71 12.64
C VAL A 844 -19.07 25.42 13.79
N ASN A 845 -19.63 24.66 14.73
CA ASN A 845 -20.15 25.17 16.00
C ASN A 845 -19.06 25.07 17.07
N SER A 846 -18.40 26.19 17.39
CA SER A 846 -17.28 26.23 18.34
C SER A 846 -17.65 25.94 19.81
N ALA A 847 -18.93 25.77 20.13
CA ALA A 847 -19.40 25.37 21.46
C ALA A 847 -19.67 23.85 21.60
N THR A 848 -19.64 23.10 20.50
CA THR A 848 -19.88 21.64 20.48
C THR A 848 -18.91 20.87 19.58
N ASP A 849 -18.05 21.59 18.86
CA ASP A 849 -17.18 21.14 17.76
C ASP A 849 -17.91 20.37 16.63
N ALA A 850 -19.25 20.42 16.63
CA ALA A 850 -20.08 19.92 15.54
C ALA A 850 -19.71 20.64 14.24
N SER A 851 -19.62 19.87 13.15
CA SER A 851 -19.11 20.39 11.88
C SER A 851 -19.78 19.75 10.66
N LEU A 852 -19.87 20.53 9.59
CA LEU A 852 -20.51 20.13 8.33
C LEU A 852 -19.77 20.74 7.13
N PHE A 853 -19.40 19.88 6.17
CA PHE A 853 -18.66 20.28 4.98
C PHE A 853 -19.55 20.42 3.73
N PHE A 854 -19.29 21.49 2.99
CA PHE A 854 -19.95 21.86 1.74
C PHE A 854 -18.90 22.07 0.64
N PRO A 855 -18.74 21.14 -0.32
CA PRO A 855 -17.76 21.28 -1.38
C PRO A 855 -18.08 22.48 -2.27
N SER A 856 -17.04 23.14 -2.78
CA SER A 856 -17.15 24.19 -3.80
C SER A 856 -17.37 23.56 -5.17
N ALA A 857 -18.54 22.98 -5.38
CA ALA A 857 -18.94 22.36 -6.64
C ALA A 857 -19.13 23.37 -7.80
N GLY A 858 -18.97 24.68 -7.56
CA GLY A 858 -19.29 25.72 -8.54
C GLY A 858 -20.78 25.74 -8.88
N ARG A 859 -21.10 26.32 -10.04
CA ARG A 859 -22.46 26.34 -10.62
C ARG A 859 -22.40 26.26 -12.13
N ARG A 860 -23.50 25.84 -12.75
CA ARG A 860 -23.69 25.92 -14.21
C ARG A 860 -24.48 27.17 -14.58
N TRP A 861 -23.94 27.95 -15.51
CA TRP A 861 -24.44 29.26 -15.91
C TRP A 861 -25.83 29.19 -16.57
N HIS A 862 -26.65 30.21 -16.30
CA HIS A 862 -28.06 30.23 -16.69
C HIS A 862 -28.33 30.30 -18.20
N ASP A 863 -27.39 30.79 -19.02
CA ASP A 863 -27.58 30.88 -20.48
C ASP A 863 -27.28 29.59 -21.26
N ASP A 864 -26.34 28.77 -20.80
CA ASP A 864 -25.74 27.71 -21.63
C ASP A 864 -25.24 26.49 -20.84
N GLY A 865 -25.40 26.48 -19.52
CA GLY A 865 -24.98 25.37 -18.68
C GLY A 865 -23.48 25.21 -18.46
N SER A 866 -22.60 26.13 -18.89
CA SER A 866 -21.17 25.99 -18.62
C SER A 866 -20.84 26.09 -17.13
N LEU A 867 -19.93 25.27 -16.64
CA LEU A 867 -19.48 25.31 -15.24
C LEU A 867 -18.52 26.49 -14.99
N GLU A 868 -18.71 27.15 -13.86
CA GLU A 868 -17.89 28.26 -13.33
C GLU A 868 -17.78 28.15 -11.79
N PHE A 869 -16.74 28.77 -11.21
CA PHE A 869 -16.43 28.81 -9.76
C PHE A 869 -16.26 27.45 -9.05
N ALA A 870 -16.02 26.36 -9.79
CA ALA A 870 -15.67 25.06 -9.22
C ALA A 870 -14.34 25.15 -8.44
N GLY A 871 -14.21 24.45 -7.33
CA GLY A 871 -13.06 24.56 -6.41
C GLY A 871 -12.89 25.92 -5.71
N GLU A 872 -13.78 26.89 -5.94
CA GLU A 872 -13.69 28.27 -5.45
C GLU A 872 -14.92 28.70 -4.63
N THR A 873 -16.14 28.33 -5.05
CA THR A 873 -17.39 28.64 -4.33
C THR A 873 -18.42 27.51 -4.46
N GLY A 874 -19.12 27.22 -3.36
CA GLY A 874 -20.26 26.28 -3.35
C GLY A 874 -21.58 27.02 -3.49
N TYR A 875 -22.43 26.61 -4.43
CA TYR A 875 -23.75 27.19 -4.64
C TYR A 875 -24.84 26.18 -4.31
N TYR A 876 -25.82 26.59 -3.49
CA TYR A 876 -26.84 25.70 -2.95
C TYR A 876 -28.25 26.27 -3.05
N TRP A 877 -29.19 25.49 -3.57
CA TRP A 877 -30.61 25.88 -3.66
C TRP A 877 -31.34 25.79 -2.31
N SER A 878 -32.19 26.78 -2.04
CA SER A 878 -33.30 26.64 -1.08
C SER A 878 -34.60 26.24 -1.78
N SER A 879 -35.66 25.99 -1.02
CA SER A 879 -37.05 25.85 -1.51
C SER A 879 -37.86 27.16 -1.49
N SER A 880 -37.24 28.32 -1.26
CA SER A 880 -37.95 29.60 -1.05
C SER A 880 -37.73 30.60 -2.19
N VAL A 881 -38.82 31.27 -2.60
CA VAL A 881 -38.83 32.27 -3.68
C VAL A 881 -38.43 33.64 -3.14
N ALA A 882 -37.53 34.32 -3.83
CA ALA A 882 -37.05 35.66 -3.47
C ALA A 882 -37.84 36.77 -4.19
N PRO A 883 -37.71 38.04 -3.79
CA PRO A 883 -38.36 39.16 -4.48
C PRO A 883 -37.80 39.33 -5.90
N GLY A 884 -38.67 39.64 -6.86
CA GLY A 884 -38.24 39.95 -8.23
C GLY A 884 -37.62 41.34 -8.35
N TRP A 885 -36.86 41.56 -9.42
CA TRP A 885 -36.25 42.86 -9.72
C TRP A 885 -36.37 43.20 -11.22
N VAL A 886 -36.42 44.49 -11.54
CA VAL A 886 -36.46 44.99 -12.92
C VAL A 886 -35.60 46.25 -13.05
N GLY A 887 -34.65 46.22 -13.98
CA GLY A 887 -33.68 47.28 -14.22
C GLY A 887 -33.71 47.79 -15.66
N LYS A 888 -32.75 48.68 -15.94
CA LYS A 888 -32.40 49.14 -17.29
C LYS A 888 -30.93 48.83 -17.57
N ASP A 889 -30.63 48.38 -18.78
CA ASP A 889 -29.26 48.30 -19.28
C ASP A 889 -28.80 49.67 -19.82
N ASN A 890 -27.57 49.71 -20.36
CA ASN A 890 -26.96 50.91 -20.94
C ASN A 890 -27.66 51.42 -22.22
N GLU A 891 -28.55 50.62 -22.81
CA GLU A 891 -29.28 50.90 -24.04
C GLU A 891 -30.73 51.33 -23.76
N GLY A 892 -31.20 51.15 -22.52
CA GLY A 892 -32.56 51.47 -22.08
C GLY A 892 -33.55 50.31 -22.23
N ASN A 893 -33.10 49.10 -22.57
CA ASN A 893 -33.96 47.91 -22.56
C ASN A 893 -34.32 47.54 -21.12
N THR A 894 -35.49 46.91 -20.91
CA THR A 894 -35.85 46.40 -19.58
C THR A 894 -35.19 45.04 -19.35
N ILE A 895 -34.36 44.96 -18.31
CA ILE A 895 -33.67 43.74 -17.88
C ILE A 895 -34.18 43.30 -16.50
N GLY A 896 -33.90 42.06 -16.09
CA GLY A 896 -34.12 41.58 -14.74
C GLY A 896 -34.99 40.32 -14.63
N THR A 897 -35.23 39.88 -13.40
CA THR A 897 -35.96 38.65 -13.09
C THR A 897 -37.24 38.97 -12.32
N PRO A 898 -38.32 39.41 -13.00
CA PRO A 898 -39.51 39.96 -12.36
C PRO A 898 -40.25 38.97 -11.45
N TYR A 899 -40.14 37.68 -11.76
CA TYR A 899 -40.88 36.62 -11.06
C TYR A 899 -40.04 35.40 -10.68
N ALA A 900 -38.93 35.16 -11.39
CA ALA A 900 -38.20 33.89 -11.38
C ALA A 900 -36.97 33.88 -10.42
N ASN A 901 -36.97 34.77 -9.42
CA ASN A 901 -35.83 34.99 -8.53
C ASN A 901 -35.95 34.12 -7.26
N ILE A 902 -34.87 33.43 -6.87
CA ILE A 902 -34.89 32.32 -5.92
C ILE A 902 -33.76 32.47 -4.89
N TRP A 903 -34.03 32.13 -3.63
CA TRP A 903 -33.00 32.15 -2.59
C TRP A 903 -32.00 31.00 -2.68
N THR A 904 -30.72 31.35 -2.56
CA THR A 904 -29.58 30.44 -2.54
C THR A 904 -28.64 30.76 -1.39
N MET A 905 -27.81 29.80 -1.02
CA MET A 905 -26.60 30.07 -0.26
C MET A 905 -25.38 29.99 -1.19
N GLU A 906 -24.50 30.98 -1.06
CA GLU A 906 -23.19 31.06 -1.70
C GLU A 906 -22.14 30.87 -0.60
N PHE A 907 -21.29 29.86 -0.71
CA PHE A 907 -20.34 29.43 0.34
C PHE A 907 -18.88 29.50 -0.15
N ASN A 908 -18.14 30.45 0.41
CA ASN A 908 -16.68 30.59 0.35
C ASN A 908 -16.18 31.39 1.58
N TYR A 909 -14.87 31.48 1.80
CA TYR A 909 -14.33 32.07 3.04
C TYR A 909 -14.70 33.54 3.28
N VAL A 910 -14.56 34.40 2.26
CA VAL A 910 -14.71 35.86 2.41
C VAL A 910 -16.15 36.35 2.25
N ALA A 911 -16.96 35.63 1.49
CA ALA A 911 -18.26 36.07 1.02
C ALA A 911 -19.34 34.99 1.14
N THR A 912 -19.29 34.19 2.21
CA THR A 912 -20.42 33.34 2.59
C THR A 912 -21.66 34.21 2.85
N GLN A 913 -22.71 34.00 2.03
CA GLN A 913 -23.90 34.85 2.00
C GLN A 913 -25.15 34.13 1.50
N ALA A 914 -26.32 34.58 1.97
CA ALA A 914 -27.60 34.24 1.37
C ALA A 914 -27.91 35.24 0.23
N LYS A 915 -28.28 34.73 -0.94
CA LYS A 915 -28.29 35.50 -2.20
C LYS A 915 -29.46 35.10 -3.10
N SER A 916 -30.15 36.06 -3.70
CA SER A 916 -31.15 35.78 -4.72
C SER A 916 -30.55 35.70 -6.13
N VAL A 917 -30.96 34.69 -6.91
CA VAL A 917 -30.54 34.46 -8.30
C VAL A 917 -31.68 33.89 -9.15
N ILE A 918 -31.54 33.94 -10.48
CA ILE A 918 -32.51 33.33 -11.40
C ILE A 918 -32.56 31.80 -11.25
N ASN A 919 -33.77 31.24 -11.27
CA ASN A 919 -34.07 29.80 -11.25
C ASN A 919 -33.37 28.96 -12.37
N GLN A 920 -32.88 29.61 -13.42
CA GLN A 920 -32.28 29.00 -14.62
C GLN A 920 -30.81 28.59 -14.47
N PHE A 921 -30.09 29.08 -13.44
CA PHE A 921 -28.80 28.48 -13.03
C PHE A 921 -29.00 27.00 -12.64
N ALA A 922 -27.93 26.21 -12.62
CA ALA A 922 -27.94 24.93 -11.90
C ALA A 922 -26.90 24.89 -10.78
N HIS A 923 -27.36 24.61 -9.56
CA HIS A 923 -26.60 24.59 -8.31
C HIS A 923 -26.64 23.19 -7.68
N SER A 924 -25.79 22.92 -6.70
CA SER A 924 -25.90 21.72 -5.88
C SER A 924 -27.15 21.76 -4.99
N ILE A 925 -27.62 20.59 -4.59
CA ILE A 925 -28.67 20.46 -3.57
C ILE A 925 -28.12 19.68 -2.38
N ARG A 926 -28.29 20.27 -1.20
CA ARG A 926 -28.02 19.63 0.09
C ARG A 926 -29.34 19.46 0.83
N CYS A 927 -29.74 18.23 1.09
CA CYS A 927 -31.06 17.93 1.65
C CYS A 927 -31.06 17.95 3.18
N VAL A 928 -32.21 18.29 3.77
CA VAL A 928 -32.51 18.16 5.20
C VAL A 928 -33.44 16.98 5.48
N LYS A 929 -33.32 16.41 6.68
CA LYS A 929 -34.18 15.31 7.17
C LYS A 929 -35.56 15.86 7.55
N ARG A 930 -36.62 15.13 7.19
CA ARG A 930 -38.03 15.40 7.56
C ARG A 930 -38.25 15.31 9.07
#